data_AF-A0A5C7MD93-F1
#
_entry.id   AF-A0A5C7MD93-F1
#
_cell.length_a   1.000
_cell.length_b   1.000
_cell.length_c   1.000
_cell.angle_alpha   90.00
_cell.angle_beta   90.00
_cell.angle_gamma   90.00
#
_symmetry.space_group_name_H-M   'P 1'
#
loop_
_entity.id
_entity.type
_entity.pdbx_description
1 polymer ?
#
loop_
_entity_poly.entity_id
_entity_poly.type
_entity_poly.pdbx_seq_one_letter_code
_entity_poly.pdbx_strand_id
1 'polypeptide(L)'
;MKPADQLSYNPTSEKLVEILRDKTQNDNPTFFRVLIAYYFSLAAAMMRVSIDTPDRGKIPINLYAINLSGSGSGKGYSMSIMEDEVLHRFRDTFLNSTFLLMAEDSFPTLAHKRAAKKGTDPGDEEEKVKKEFDNLGPMPFSFDSGTAPAVKQLRTKILMARSGAVNLQMDEIGSNFASNTEVLNTFLELFDKGVIKQKLVKNTTENARAEDIIGATPTNMLLFGTPSKLLNGSTTEQDFYSMLETGYARRCFFGYNRKHAKRLDLTAEEVFAMQTNPEHTTFLNNLAEHLESMADMVHANRTLKVSHETSLELIRYKHDCEMIAESLAEHQEIQKAEISHRYFKALKLAGAYAFIENSSEVTLLHLEQAVKLAEESGEAFNRLLSKEQNWVKLARYICSLPNEVTQAELMDALPFYKGAASQRQDMLTLAISHGYRNNMIIKKQFIDGIEFLKGETLKETNIEEMILSWSEDIAEGYKPERVAFSKLSTMTNYPTFLHWCNHHMMAGHRQEENAIMGFNMIVIDVDSGKIPITFVQEMLKEYTFFIHTTKRSTPDEPRFRLIMPISHELKLDAKDFKEFMANVAEWLPFDTDRSAQQRARKWLTNPTGQTFINQGQMLDALPFIPKTSKNEERKAKLQTQQQMDNLERWF
;
A
#
# COMPACT_ATOMS: atom_id res chain seq x y z
N MET A 1 14.11 26.49 -1.98
CA MET A 1 14.57 25.27 -1.27
C MET A 1 15.22 24.31 -2.25
N LYS A 2 16.20 23.52 -1.80
CA LYS A 2 16.76 22.44 -2.62
C LYS A 2 15.67 21.37 -2.90
N PRO A 3 15.75 20.64 -4.02
CA PRO A 3 14.92 19.46 -4.26
C PRO A 3 14.98 18.46 -3.09
N ALA A 4 13.86 17.79 -2.80
CA ALA A 4 13.73 16.92 -1.64
C ALA A 4 14.73 15.75 -1.62
N ASP A 5 15.15 15.26 -2.78
CA ASP A 5 16.18 14.22 -2.94
C ASP A 5 17.58 14.68 -2.54
N GLN A 6 17.84 16.00 -2.51
CA GLN A 6 19.11 16.61 -2.12
C GLN A 6 19.17 17.05 -0.66
N LEU A 7 18.06 16.97 0.08
CA LEU A 7 18.02 17.27 1.51
C LEU A 7 18.53 16.08 2.34
N SER A 8 19.28 16.37 3.39
CA SER A 8 19.76 15.37 4.34
C SER A 8 18.81 15.23 5.54
N TYR A 9 18.79 14.05 6.14
CA TYR A 9 18.10 13.82 7.41
C TYR A 9 18.93 14.37 8.59
N ASN A 10 18.29 14.50 9.76
CA ASN A 10 18.97 14.89 10.99
C ASN A 10 19.98 13.81 11.44
N PRO A 11 21.26 14.14 11.66
CA PRO A 11 22.32 13.15 11.89
C PRO A 11 22.12 12.34 13.18
N THR A 12 21.68 13.00 14.26
CA THR A 12 21.38 12.33 15.53
C THR A 12 20.22 11.35 15.37
N SER A 13 19.17 11.78 14.65
CA SER A 13 18.05 10.92 14.31
C SER A 13 18.48 9.74 13.44
N GLU A 14 19.29 9.95 12.40
CA GLU A 14 19.73 8.88 11.52
C GLU A 14 20.59 7.85 12.25
N LYS A 15 21.44 8.28 13.18
CA LYS A 15 22.23 7.33 13.96
C LYS A 15 21.34 6.43 14.83
N LEU A 16 20.27 6.97 15.40
CA LEU A 16 19.25 6.16 16.07
C LEU A 16 18.52 5.21 15.10
N VAL A 17 18.20 5.67 13.88
CA VAL A 17 17.57 4.82 12.86
C VAL A 17 18.46 3.62 12.53
N GLU A 18 19.77 3.82 12.34
CA GLU A 18 20.73 2.74 12.13
C GLU A 18 20.70 1.73 13.28
N ILE A 19 20.81 2.21 14.52
CA ILE A 19 20.79 1.36 15.71
C ILE A 19 19.49 0.55 15.81
N LEU A 20 18.34 1.19 15.55
CA LEU A 20 17.04 0.52 15.58
C LEU A 20 16.92 -0.54 14.47
N ARG A 21 17.39 -0.24 13.25
CA ARG A 21 17.42 -1.23 12.15
C ARG A 21 18.27 -2.44 12.50
N ASP A 22 19.42 -2.22 13.10
CA ASP A 22 20.35 -3.29 13.47
C ASP A 22 19.80 -4.15 14.63
N LYS A 23 19.29 -3.52 15.69
CA LYS A 23 18.69 -4.23 16.83
C LYS A 23 17.43 -5.01 16.44
N THR A 24 16.61 -4.47 15.53
CA THR A 24 15.32 -5.09 15.13
C THR A 24 15.39 -5.97 13.89
N GLN A 25 16.51 -5.94 13.15
CA GLN A 25 16.69 -6.55 11.83
C GLN A 25 15.66 -6.12 10.78
N ASN A 26 15.06 -4.94 10.97
CA ASN A 26 14.08 -4.39 10.08
C ASN A 26 14.75 -3.32 9.22
N ASP A 27 14.73 -3.51 7.91
CA ASP A 27 15.44 -2.63 6.99
C ASP A 27 14.68 -1.34 6.65
N ASN A 28 13.56 -1.04 7.31
CA ASN A 28 12.74 0.11 6.97
C ASN A 28 13.08 1.37 7.78
N PRO A 29 13.72 2.38 7.18
CA PRO A 29 14.15 3.56 7.92
C PRO A 29 13.01 4.54 8.20
N THR A 30 12.04 4.70 7.29
CA THR A 30 10.95 5.68 7.42
C THR A 30 10.15 5.48 8.71
N PHE A 31 9.84 4.22 9.02
CA PHE A 31 9.12 3.86 10.24
C PHE A 31 9.85 4.30 11.51
N PHE A 32 11.18 4.12 11.56
CA PHE A 32 12.00 4.52 12.71
C PHE A 32 12.19 6.03 12.78
N ARG A 33 12.35 6.71 11.63
CA ARG A 33 12.45 8.17 11.58
C ARG A 33 11.22 8.85 12.18
N VAL A 34 10.02 8.39 11.81
CA VAL A 34 8.76 8.93 12.37
C VAL A 34 8.65 8.64 13.87
N LEU A 35 9.08 7.46 14.33
CA LEU A 35 9.12 7.12 15.75
C LEU A 35 10.06 8.05 16.55
N ILE A 36 11.27 8.28 16.04
CA ILE A 36 12.27 9.14 16.69
C ILE A 36 11.80 10.60 16.69
N ALA A 37 11.25 11.08 15.57
CA ALA A 37 10.68 12.42 15.46
C ALA A 37 9.59 12.69 16.51
N TYR A 38 8.75 11.69 16.79
CA TYR A 38 7.76 11.76 17.86
C TYR A 38 8.42 11.96 19.24
N TYR A 39 9.41 11.14 19.59
CA TYR A 39 10.07 11.23 20.90
C TYR A 39 10.89 12.50 21.09
N PHE A 40 11.54 12.99 20.05
CA PHE A 40 12.24 14.28 20.08
C PHE A 40 11.26 15.43 20.28
N SER A 41 10.12 15.39 19.59
CA SER A 41 9.04 16.39 19.78
C SER A 41 8.41 16.29 21.16
N LEU A 42 8.30 15.07 21.71
CA LEU A 42 7.81 14.84 23.07
C LEU A 42 8.71 15.51 24.10
N ALA A 43 10.03 15.31 24.03
CA ALA A 43 10.97 15.95 24.96
C ALA A 43 10.88 17.49 24.91
N ALA A 44 10.88 18.07 23.70
CA ALA A 44 10.73 19.52 23.52
C ALA A 44 9.38 20.04 24.05
N ALA A 45 8.29 19.31 23.81
CA ALA A 45 6.95 19.65 24.28
C ALA A 45 6.83 19.58 25.81
N MET A 46 7.45 18.59 26.45
CA MET A 46 7.48 18.46 27.91
C MET A 46 8.17 19.66 28.56
N MET A 47 9.21 20.21 27.91
CA MET A 47 9.86 21.45 28.33
C MET A 47 9.11 22.72 27.89
N ARG A 48 7.94 22.61 27.26
CA ARG A 48 7.13 23.73 26.71
C ARG A 48 7.91 24.66 25.78
N VAL A 49 8.80 24.08 24.98
CA VAL A 49 9.54 24.84 23.98
C VAL A 49 8.57 25.29 22.89
N SER A 50 8.73 26.54 22.46
CA SER A 50 7.92 27.16 21.41
C SER A 50 8.79 27.73 20.31
N ILE A 51 8.24 27.81 19.11
CA ILE A 51 8.87 28.45 17.95
C ILE A 51 8.24 29.82 17.78
N ASP A 52 9.05 30.85 17.54
CA ASP A 52 8.58 32.22 17.26
C ASP A 52 8.94 32.61 15.84
N THR A 53 7.91 32.73 15.01
CA THR A 53 8.02 33.08 13.59
C THR A 53 7.58 34.53 13.38
N PRO A 54 8.25 35.29 12.49
CA PRO A 54 7.84 36.67 12.18
C PRO A 54 6.39 36.80 11.68
N ASP A 55 5.87 35.80 10.96
CA ASP A 55 4.55 35.84 10.32
C ASP A 55 3.41 35.28 11.19
N ARG A 56 3.67 34.31 12.08
CA ARG A 56 2.61 33.62 12.87
C ARG A 56 2.75 33.76 14.38
N GLY A 57 3.86 34.34 14.85
CA GLY A 57 4.20 34.43 16.26
C GLY A 57 4.52 33.07 16.87
N LYS A 58 4.15 32.90 18.15
CA LYS A 58 4.51 31.73 18.96
C LYS A 58 3.65 30.51 18.66
N ILE A 59 4.31 29.41 18.32
CA ILE A 59 3.71 28.10 18.02
C ILE A 59 4.32 27.05 18.97
N PRO A 60 3.51 26.22 19.64
CA PRO A 60 4.03 25.13 20.47
C PRO A 60 4.62 24.02 19.58
N ILE A 61 5.75 23.45 20.03
CA ILE A 61 6.31 22.24 19.44
C ILE A 61 5.48 21.05 19.89
N ASN A 62 5.02 20.27 18.93
CA ASN A 62 4.39 18.98 19.13
C ASN A 62 4.33 18.18 17.83
N LEU A 63 4.08 16.87 17.95
CA LEU A 63 3.99 15.98 16.79
C LEU A 63 2.91 14.92 16.96
N TYR A 64 2.11 14.73 15.91
CA TYR A 64 1.20 13.60 15.75
C TYR A 64 1.78 12.64 14.71
N ALA A 65 1.76 11.34 15.01
CA ALA A 65 2.29 10.29 14.15
C ALA A 65 1.32 9.11 14.08
N ILE A 66 1.19 8.54 12.89
CA ILE A 66 0.53 7.25 12.65
C ILE A 66 1.56 6.32 12.05
N ASN A 67 1.96 5.31 12.81
CA ASN A 67 3.08 4.45 12.46
C ASN A 67 2.61 2.99 12.38
N LEU A 68 2.48 2.47 11.16
CA LEU A 68 1.89 1.17 10.89
C LEU A 68 2.88 0.24 10.24
N SER A 69 3.01 -0.93 10.85
CA SER A 69 3.96 -1.96 10.43
C SER A 69 3.35 -3.33 10.76
N GLY A 70 3.48 -4.31 9.86
CA GLY A 70 3.00 -5.69 10.07
C GLY A 70 3.48 -6.30 11.41
N SER A 71 2.87 -7.40 11.85
CA SER A 71 3.34 -8.10 13.05
C SER A 71 4.79 -8.61 12.89
N GLY A 72 5.58 -8.58 13.96
CA GLY A 72 6.95 -9.10 13.98
C GLY A 72 8.05 -8.18 13.42
N SER A 73 7.79 -6.88 13.19
CA SER A 73 8.81 -5.92 12.71
C SER A 73 9.67 -5.25 13.77
N GLY A 74 9.62 -5.72 15.01
CA GLY A 74 10.36 -5.08 16.10
C GLY A 74 9.70 -3.78 16.60
N LYS A 75 8.41 -3.58 16.32
CA LYS A 75 7.61 -2.42 16.73
C LYS A 75 7.73 -2.07 18.22
N GLY A 76 7.27 -2.99 19.08
CA GLY A 76 7.32 -2.84 20.53
C GLY A 76 8.76 -2.76 21.05
N TYR A 77 9.67 -3.52 20.44
CA TYR A 77 11.08 -3.48 20.82
C TYR A 77 11.71 -2.10 20.55
N SER A 78 11.37 -1.47 19.42
CA SER A 78 11.86 -0.12 19.08
C SER A 78 11.30 0.93 20.02
N MET A 79 10.04 0.79 20.43
CA MET A 79 9.46 1.68 21.45
C MET A 79 10.17 1.53 22.79
N SER A 80 10.41 0.29 23.25
CA SER A 80 11.16 0.03 24.48
C SER A 80 12.57 0.60 24.42
N ILE A 81 13.30 0.48 23.31
CA ILE A 81 14.62 1.14 23.17
C ILE A 81 14.49 2.67 23.34
N MET A 82 13.50 3.29 22.70
CA MET A 82 13.32 4.73 22.82
C MET A 82 12.91 5.17 24.24
N GLU A 83 12.09 4.40 24.93
CA GLU A 83 11.59 4.75 26.28
C GLU A 83 12.59 4.39 27.39
N ASP A 84 13.20 3.22 27.31
CA ASP A 84 14.00 2.61 28.38
C ASP A 84 15.51 2.83 28.20
N GLU A 85 15.99 3.08 26.97
CA GLU A 85 17.42 3.34 26.72
C GLU A 85 17.67 4.81 26.32
N VAL A 86 16.78 5.46 25.56
CA VAL A 86 17.01 6.85 25.08
C VAL A 86 16.41 7.90 26.01
N LEU A 87 15.13 7.81 26.36
CA LEU A 87 14.43 8.86 27.13
C LEU A 87 14.31 8.61 28.63
N HIS A 88 14.68 7.43 29.13
CA HIS A 88 14.48 7.05 30.54
C HIS A 88 15.02 8.11 31.52
N ARG A 89 16.25 8.60 31.32
CA ARG A 89 16.86 9.61 32.19
C ARG A 89 16.17 10.97 32.10
N PHE A 90 15.80 11.41 30.89
CA PHE A 90 14.99 12.63 30.71
C PHE A 90 13.65 12.52 31.47
N ARG A 91 12.95 11.39 31.31
CA ARG A 91 11.66 11.14 31.96
C ARG A 91 11.78 11.20 33.48
N ASP A 92 12.78 10.51 34.03
CA ASP A 92 12.97 10.41 35.47
C ASP A 92 13.35 11.75 36.08
N THR A 93 14.29 12.49 35.47
CA THR A 93 14.67 13.84 35.89
C THR A 93 13.50 14.81 35.79
N PHE A 94 12.75 14.77 34.68
CA PHE A 94 11.63 15.66 34.48
C PHE A 94 10.53 15.44 35.52
N LEU A 95 10.07 14.20 35.71
CA LEU A 95 8.92 13.91 36.59
C LEU A 95 9.27 14.09 38.07
N ASN A 96 10.46 13.66 38.49
CA ASN A 96 10.84 13.65 39.90
C ASN A 96 11.46 14.96 40.38
N SER A 97 11.92 15.83 39.48
CA SER A 97 12.56 17.10 39.83
C SER A 97 11.95 18.27 39.06
N THR A 98 12.20 18.37 37.76
CA THR A 98 11.90 19.58 36.97
C THR A 98 10.43 19.98 37.05
N PHE A 99 9.50 19.03 36.91
CA PHE A 99 8.07 19.30 36.91
C PHE A 99 7.61 19.90 38.24
N LEU A 100 8.11 19.37 39.36
CA LEU A 100 7.77 19.84 40.70
C LEU A 100 8.37 21.22 40.97
N LEU A 101 9.65 21.44 40.64
CA LEU A 101 10.32 22.74 40.77
C LEU A 101 9.62 23.83 39.94
N MET A 102 9.24 23.50 38.70
CA MET A 102 8.47 24.38 37.83
C MET A 102 7.10 24.72 38.43
N ALA A 103 6.45 23.76 39.08
CA ALA A 103 5.19 23.99 39.77
C ALA A 103 5.35 24.93 40.97
N GLU A 104 6.34 24.68 41.83
CA GLU A 104 6.64 25.52 42.99
C GLU A 104 6.98 26.96 42.59
N ASP A 105 7.77 27.17 41.53
CA ASP A 105 8.07 28.50 40.98
C ASP A 105 6.83 29.23 40.45
N SER A 106 5.89 28.46 39.88
CA SER A 106 4.69 29.03 39.24
C SER A 106 3.58 29.41 40.23
N PHE A 107 3.47 28.73 41.38
CA PHE A 107 2.33 28.89 42.30
C PHE A 107 2.18 30.29 42.88
N PRO A 108 3.25 30.98 43.34
CA PRO A 108 3.13 32.35 43.83
C PRO A 108 2.55 33.30 42.78
N THR A 109 2.96 33.16 41.52
CA THR A 109 2.44 33.98 40.41
C THR A 109 0.94 33.76 40.20
N LEU A 110 0.50 32.49 40.23
CA LEU A 110 -0.91 32.15 40.07
C LEU A 110 -1.75 32.61 41.29
N ALA A 111 -1.22 32.44 42.49
CA ALA A 111 -1.83 32.87 43.75
C ALA A 111 -2.04 34.38 43.78
N HIS A 112 -1.00 35.18 43.46
CA HIS A 112 -1.11 36.64 43.38
C HIS A 112 -2.18 37.08 42.39
N LYS A 113 -2.27 36.45 41.22
CA LYS A 113 -3.29 36.77 40.22
C LYS A 113 -4.71 36.48 40.72
N ARG A 114 -4.91 35.36 41.41
CA ARG A 114 -6.21 34.98 41.98
C ARG A 114 -6.59 35.85 43.19
N ALA A 115 -5.62 36.13 44.07
CA ALA A 115 -5.77 37.02 45.22
C ALA A 115 -6.19 38.44 44.80
N ALA A 116 -5.52 39.01 43.80
CA ALA A 116 -5.88 40.31 43.25
C ALA A 116 -7.31 40.34 42.67
N LYS A 117 -7.77 39.24 42.06
CA LYS A 117 -9.12 39.13 41.50
C LYS A 117 -10.21 38.95 42.57
N LYS A 118 -9.90 38.24 43.67
CA LYS A 118 -10.86 37.88 44.72
C LYS A 118 -10.83 38.83 45.93
N GLY A 119 -9.80 39.67 46.06
CA GLY A 119 -9.59 40.52 47.23
C GLY A 119 -9.17 39.73 48.48
N THR A 120 -8.46 38.62 48.31
CA THR A 120 -8.02 37.73 49.38
C THR A 120 -6.51 37.83 49.62
N ASP A 121 -6.01 37.24 50.72
CA ASP A 121 -4.58 37.19 50.99
C ASP A 121 -3.85 36.27 49.98
N PRO A 122 -2.68 36.68 49.43
CA PRO A 122 -1.89 35.86 48.52
C PRO A 122 -1.38 34.54 49.12
N GLY A 123 -1.02 34.51 50.40
CA GLY A 123 -0.53 33.29 51.07
C GLY A 123 -1.64 32.24 51.20
N ASP A 124 -2.84 32.67 51.58
CA ASP A 124 -4.02 31.79 51.63
C ASP A 124 -4.39 31.23 50.25
N GLU A 125 -4.28 32.03 49.18
CA GLU A 125 -4.52 31.55 47.81
C GLU A 125 -3.41 30.61 47.33
N GLU A 126 -2.16 30.80 47.76
CA GLU A 126 -1.05 29.89 47.43
C GLU A 126 -1.27 28.49 48.00
N GLU A 127 -1.71 28.38 49.26
CA GLU A 127 -2.08 27.08 49.84
C GLU A 127 -3.22 26.40 49.08
N LYS A 128 -4.22 27.17 48.61
CA LYS A 128 -5.31 26.64 47.80
C LYS A 128 -4.83 26.16 46.43
N VAL A 129 -3.92 26.91 45.80
CA VAL A 129 -3.30 26.51 44.53
C VAL A 129 -2.50 25.21 44.69
N LYS A 130 -1.72 25.06 45.76
CA LYS A 130 -0.99 23.82 46.07
C LYS A 130 -1.94 22.64 46.26
N LYS A 131 -2.98 22.80 47.10
CA LYS A 131 -4.01 21.77 47.31
C LYS A 131 -4.74 21.40 46.02
N GLU A 132 -5.09 22.38 45.18
CA GLU A 132 -5.68 22.13 43.86
C GLU A 132 -4.74 21.32 42.98
N PHE A 133 -3.46 21.68 42.92
CA PHE A 133 -2.47 20.98 42.12
C PHE A 133 -2.31 19.52 42.54
N ASP A 134 -2.25 19.25 43.85
CA ASP A 134 -2.12 17.89 44.39
C ASP A 134 -3.36 17.04 44.09
N ASN A 135 -4.55 17.64 44.20
CA ASN A 135 -5.83 16.98 43.92
C ASN A 135 -6.04 16.61 42.44
N LEU A 136 -5.24 17.17 41.51
CA LEU A 136 -5.30 16.79 40.09
C LEU A 136 -4.59 15.45 39.80
N GLY A 137 -3.97 14.83 40.80
CA GLY A 137 -3.27 13.53 40.67
C GLY A 137 -1.87 13.68 40.03
N PRO A 138 -1.03 12.63 40.04
CA PRO A 138 0.30 12.69 39.44
C PRO A 138 0.21 12.87 37.91
N MET A 139 1.23 13.53 37.33
CA MET A 139 1.32 13.69 35.88
C MET A 139 1.87 12.40 35.26
N PRO A 140 1.12 11.69 34.38
CA PRO A 140 1.70 10.63 33.59
C PRO A 140 2.63 11.21 32.52
N PHE A 141 3.76 10.54 32.24
CA PHE A 141 4.63 10.92 31.12
C PHE A 141 3.92 10.73 29.77
N SER A 142 3.19 9.62 29.64
CA SER A 142 2.33 9.25 28.53
C SER A 142 1.20 8.32 28.99
N PHE A 143 0.16 8.16 28.17
CA PHE A 143 -0.97 7.27 28.44
C PHE A 143 -1.50 6.67 27.12
N ASP A 144 -2.20 5.55 27.20
CA ASP A 144 -2.70 4.80 26.04
C ASP A 144 -4.16 5.07 25.67
N SER A 145 -4.93 5.54 26.65
CA SER A 145 -6.38 5.71 26.56
C SER A 145 -6.87 6.72 27.60
N GLY A 146 -8.08 7.24 27.41
CA GLY A 146 -8.66 8.21 28.34
C GLY A 146 -10.01 8.77 27.91
N THR A 147 -10.42 9.87 28.54
CA THR A 147 -11.65 10.61 28.22
C THR A 147 -11.35 12.09 28.05
N ALA A 148 -12.23 12.86 27.38
CA ALA A 148 -12.01 14.31 27.21
C ALA A 148 -11.89 15.07 28.55
N PRO A 149 -12.69 14.76 29.61
CA PRO A 149 -12.50 15.35 30.94
C PRO A 149 -11.13 15.09 31.55
N ALA A 150 -10.62 13.84 31.46
CA ALA A 150 -9.30 13.49 31.99
C ALA A 150 -8.18 14.27 31.28
N VAL A 151 -8.25 14.41 29.95
CA VAL A 151 -7.31 15.25 29.19
C VAL A 151 -7.36 16.70 29.66
N LYS A 152 -8.55 17.27 29.89
CA LYS A 152 -8.70 18.66 30.37
C LYS A 152 -8.22 18.83 31.82
N GLN A 153 -8.37 17.82 32.66
CA GLN A 153 -7.84 17.80 34.02
C GLN A 153 -6.29 17.82 33.98
N LEU A 154 -5.69 16.93 33.18
CA LEU A 154 -4.23 16.90 32.99
C LEU A 154 -3.71 18.23 32.45
N ARG A 155 -4.40 18.83 31.45
CA ARG A 155 -4.09 20.17 30.94
C ARG A 155 -4.05 21.21 32.04
N THR A 156 -5.01 21.18 32.97
CA THR A 156 -5.07 22.13 34.09
C THR A 156 -3.81 21.99 34.96
N LYS A 157 -3.41 20.76 35.29
CA LYS A 157 -2.22 20.50 36.11
C LYS A 157 -0.94 21.03 35.45
N ILE A 158 -0.73 20.74 34.18
CA ILE A 158 0.46 21.22 33.45
C ILE A 158 0.41 22.74 33.23
N LEU A 159 -0.78 23.35 33.08
CA LEU A 159 -0.92 24.82 32.99
C LEU A 159 -0.54 25.50 34.30
N MET A 160 -0.94 24.93 35.44
CA MET A 160 -0.47 25.39 36.75
C MET A 160 1.05 25.35 36.80
N ALA A 161 1.66 24.19 36.48
CA ALA A 161 3.12 24.01 36.56
C ALA A 161 3.92 24.79 35.51
N ARG A 162 3.28 25.36 34.49
CA ARG A 162 3.97 25.99 33.34
C ARG A 162 5.04 25.11 32.69
N SER A 163 4.86 23.80 32.75
CA SER A 163 5.71 22.75 32.17
C SER A 163 4.85 21.54 31.83
N GLY A 164 5.37 20.61 31.02
CA GLY A 164 4.69 19.37 30.65
C GLY A 164 3.79 19.47 29.41
N ALA A 165 3.45 18.30 28.87
CA ALA A 165 2.63 18.09 27.68
C ALA A 165 1.61 16.95 27.90
N VAL A 166 0.61 16.85 27.02
CA VAL A 166 -0.32 15.71 27.00
C VAL A 166 0.13 14.72 25.93
N ASN A 167 0.57 13.53 26.31
CA ASN A 167 1.18 12.57 25.39
C ASN A 167 0.34 11.29 25.30
N LEU A 168 -0.35 11.09 24.17
CA LEU A 168 -1.11 9.88 23.86
C LEU A 168 -0.25 8.91 23.05
N GLN A 169 -0.02 7.71 23.57
CA GLN A 169 0.69 6.62 22.89
C GLN A 169 -0.21 5.39 22.84
N MET A 170 -0.82 5.15 21.69
CA MET A 170 -1.76 4.04 21.54
C MET A 170 -1.14 2.93 20.71
N ASP A 171 -0.96 1.75 21.33
CA ASP A 171 -0.59 0.54 20.61
C ASP A 171 -1.82 -0.16 20.01
N GLU A 172 -1.59 -0.96 18.98
CA GLU A 172 -2.57 -1.70 18.20
C GLU A 172 -3.84 -0.87 17.87
N ILE A 173 -3.63 0.29 17.24
CA ILE A 173 -4.67 1.24 16.84
C ILE A 173 -5.85 0.58 16.13
N GLY A 174 -5.63 -0.45 15.30
CA GLY A 174 -6.72 -1.16 14.62
C GLY A 174 -7.74 -1.80 15.58
N SER A 175 -7.33 -2.16 16.79
CA SER A 175 -8.20 -2.71 17.85
C SER A 175 -8.73 -1.63 18.78
N ASN A 176 -7.94 -0.57 19.03
CA ASN A 176 -8.22 0.45 20.05
C ASN A 176 -8.84 1.74 19.50
N PHE A 177 -9.01 1.84 18.17
CA PHE A 177 -9.51 3.05 17.52
C PHE A 177 -10.89 3.50 18.02
N ALA A 178 -11.86 2.58 18.02
CA ALA A 178 -13.26 2.88 18.32
C ALA A 178 -13.47 3.29 19.78
N SER A 179 -12.73 2.70 20.72
CA SER A 179 -12.84 3.02 22.15
C SER A 179 -12.22 4.38 22.51
N ASN A 180 -11.41 4.97 21.63
CA ASN A 180 -10.66 6.20 21.92
C ASN A 180 -11.06 7.40 21.05
N THR A 181 -12.14 7.29 20.27
CA THR A 181 -12.59 8.37 19.36
C THR A 181 -12.83 9.70 20.08
N GLU A 182 -13.33 9.69 21.32
CA GLU A 182 -13.53 10.93 22.11
C GLU A 182 -12.23 11.68 22.39
N VAL A 183 -11.16 10.96 22.76
CA VAL A 183 -9.84 11.53 23.00
C VAL A 183 -9.24 12.04 21.69
N LEU A 184 -9.36 11.27 20.61
CA LEU A 184 -8.90 11.69 19.29
C LEU A 184 -9.60 12.99 18.83
N ASN A 185 -10.90 13.15 19.09
CA ASN A 185 -11.59 14.41 18.80
C ASN A 185 -11.03 15.58 19.63
N THR A 186 -10.71 15.35 20.90
CA THR A 186 -10.09 16.35 21.78
C THR A 186 -8.71 16.78 21.28
N PHE A 187 -7.92 15.84 20.76
CA PHE A 187 -6.59 16.10 20.22
C PHE A 187 -6.61 16.93 18.92
N LEU A 188 -7.63 16.79 18.07
CA LEU A 188 -7.78 17.63 16.87
C LEU A 188 -7.80 19.13 17.17
N GLU A 189 -8.48 19.54 18.25
CA GLU A 189 -8.54 20.94 18.67
C GLU A 189 -7.20 21.44 19.24
N LEU A 190 -6.45 20.54 19.89
CA LEU A 190 -5.23 20.87 20.62
C LEU A 190 -3.99 21.00 19.72
N PHE A 191 -3.93 20.33 18.58
CA PHE A 191 -2.69 20.25 17.80
C PHE A 191 -2.07 21.60 17.40
N ASP A 192 -2.88 22.53 16.88
CA ASP A 192 -2.37 23.73 16.21
C ASP A 192 -1.73 24.70 17.22
N LYS A 193 -2.52 25.16 18.19
CA LYS A 193 -2.14 26.17 19.20
C LYS A 193 -2.11 25.63 20.62
N GLY A 194 -2.44 24.37 20.87
CA GLY A 194 -2.51 23.80 22.23
C GLY A 194 -3.70 24.28 23.05
N VAL A 195 -4.74 24.84 22.42
CA VAL A 195 -5.88 25.47 23.10
C VAL A 195 -7.15 24.68 22.82
N ILE A 196 -7.97 24.49 23.85
CA ILE A 196 -9.29 23.85 23.76
C ILE A 196 -10.28 24.60 24.66
N LYS A 197 -11.56 24.58 24.29
CA LYS A 197 -12.63 25.17 25.12
C LYS A 197 -13.11 24.17 26.17
N GLN A 198 -13.43 24.68 27.36
CA GLN A 198 -14.08 23.87 28.39
C GLN A 198 -15.53 23.54 27.98
N LYS A 199 -15.96 22.31 28.26
CA LYS A 199 -17.37 21.93 28.08
C LYS A 199 -18.15 22.50 29.26
N LEU A 200 -19.25 23.21 29.00
CA LEU A 200 -20.08 23.74 30.07
C LEU A 200 -20.87 22.60 30.72
N VAL A 201 -20.54 22.30 31.98
CA VAL A 201 -21.26 21.34 32.82
C VAL A 201 -21.94 22.04 33.99
N LYS A 202 -23.02 21.44 34.51
CA LYS A 202 -23.73 21.95 35.68
C LYS A 202 -22.78 21.92 36.89
N ASN A 203 -22.69 23.04 37.59
CA ASN A 203 -21.87 23.14 38.80
C ASN A 203 -22.61 22.48 39.96
N THR A 204 -22.07 21.39 40.51
CA THR A 204 -22.63 20.69 41.68
C THR A 204 -21.56 20.49 42.75
N THR A 205 -21.95 20.09 43.96
CA THR A 205 -20.97 19.77 45.03
C THR A 205 -20.02 18.64 44.64
N GLU A 206 -20.52 17.68 43.84
CA GLU A 206 -19.74 16.55 43.32
C GLU A 206 -18.91 16.92 42.07
N ASN A 207 -19.33 17.95 41.32
CA ASN A 207 -18.67 18.44 40.10
C ASN A 207 -18.51 19.96 40.16
N ALA A 208 -17.65 20.41 41.08
CA ALA A 208 -17.30 21.82 41.18
C ALA A 208 -16.39 22.22 40.01
N ARG A 209 -16.76 23.26 39.28
CA ARG A 209 -15.92 23.82 38.22
C ARG A 209 -14.74 24.55 38.84
N ALA A 210 -13.54 24.10 38.49
CA ALA A 210 -12.31 24.81 38.81
C ALA A 210 -12.25 26.17 38.09
N GLU A 211 -11.47 27.10 38.63
CA GLU A 211 -11.20 28.38 37.98
C GLU A 211 -10.32 28.15 36.74
N ASP A 212 -10.84 28.53 35.57
CA ASP A 212 -10.18 28.25 34.28
C ASP A 212 -8.82 28.97 34.17
N ILE A 213 -7.81 28.22 33.73
CA ILE A 213 -6.47 28.74 33.46
C ILE A 213 -6.32 28.84 31.95
N ILE A 214 -6.34 30.08 31.44
CA ILE A 214 -6.18 30.32 30.00
C ILE A 214 -4.71 30.07 29.62
N GLY A 215 -4.50 29.13 28.70
CA GLY A 215 -3.17 28.88 28.14
C GLY A 215 -3.15 27.75 27.13
N ALA A 216 -2.02 27.70 26.42
CA ALA A 216 -1.68 26.64 25.48
C ALA A 216 -0.96 25.49 26.20
N THR A 217 -1.28 24.26 25.82
CA THR A 217 -0.58 23.04 26.25
C THR A 217 -0.19 22.24 25.02
N PRO A 218 1.10 21.94 24.81
CA PRO A 218 1.48 21.07 23.71
C PRO A 218 0.92 19.66 23.94
N THR A 219 0.62 18.97 22.86
CA THR A 219 0.09 17.60 22.90
C THR A 219 0.75 16.76 21.82
N ASN A 220 1.24 15.57 22.16
CA ASN A 220 1.84 14.63 21.21
C ASN A 220 0.99 13.38 21.09
N MET A 221 0.99 12.78 19.91
CA MET A 221 0.22 11.57 19.65
C MET A 221 1.04 10.59 18.82
N LEU A 222 1.15 9.35 19.28
CA LEU A 222 1.67 8.23 18.51
C LEU A 222 0.59 7.16 18.44
N LEU A 223 0.02 6.97 17.25
CA LEU A 223 -0.91 5.88 16.96
C LEU A 223 -0.15 4.79 16.24
N PHE A 224 -0.02 3.66 16.91
CA PHE A 224 0.86 2.60 16.52
C PHE A 224 0.06 1.32 16.26
N GLY A 225 0.41 0.50 15.25
CA GLY A 225 -0.28 -0.78 15.08
C GLY A 225 -0.03 -1.50 13.76
N THR A 226 -0.86 -2.51 13.51
CA THR A 226 -0.74 -3.39 12.35
C THR A 226 -1.67 -2.96 11.20
N PRO A 227 -1.17 -2.71 9.97
CA PRO A 227 -1.98 -2.32 8.82
C PRO A 227 -3.17 -3.26 8.57
N SER A 228 -2.98 -4.58 8.68
CA SER A 228 -4.02 -5.57 8.40
C SER A 228 -5.19 -5.55 9.38
N LYS A 229 -5.04 -4.94 10.56
CA LYS A 229 -6.12 -4.77 11.54
C LYS A 229 -6.89 -3.47 11.32
N LEU A 230 -6.20 -2.42 10.86
CA LEU A 230 -6.80 -1.11 10.58
C LEU A 230 -7.41 -1.01 9.17
N LEU A 231 -6.78 -1.65 8.17
CA LEU A 231 -7.12 -1.56 6.74
C LEU A 231 -7.69 -2.90 6.22
N ASN A 232 -8.78 -3.35 6.83
CA ASN A 232 -9.42 -4.67 6.61
C ASN A 232 -10.79 -4.61 5.91
N GLY A 233 -11.28 -3.44 5.55
CA GLY A 233 -12.58 -3.18 4.93
C GLY A 233 -13.75 -3.07 5.92
N SER A 234 -13.47 -3.10 7.23
CA SER A 234 -14.50 -2.97 8.28
C SER A 234 -14.89 -1.51 8.55
N THR A 235 -15.87 -1.30 9.44
CA THR A 235 -16.27 0.02 9.93
C THR A 235 -15.08 0.80 10.51
N THR A 236 -14.16 0.12 11.22
CA THR A 236 -12.95 0.76 11.76
C THR A 236 -12.09 1.41 10.66
N GLU A 237 -11.99 0.78 9.48
CA GLU A 237 -11.28 1.38 8.35
C GLU A 237 -12.01 2.65 7.87
N GLN A 238 -13.34 2.60 7.75
CA GLN A 238 -14.16 3.74 7.33
C GLN A 238 -14.01 4.92 8.30
N ASP A 239 -14.10 4.66 9.61
CA ASP A 239 -13.94 5.68 10.64
C ASP A 239 -12.52 6.26 10.64
N PHE A 240 -11.51 5.42 10.36
CA PHE A 240 -10.13 5.87 10.20
C PHE A 240 -9.96 6.84 9.01
N TYR A 241 -10.55 6.54 7.84
CA TYR A 241 -10.52 7.47 6.71
C TYR A 241 -11.28 8.77 7.01
N SER A 242 -12.44 8.69 7.67
CA SER A 242 -13.19 9.86 8.14
C SER A 242 -12.36 10.72 9.10
N MET A 243 -11.61 10.11 10.01
CA MET A 243 -10.68 10.79 10.89
C MET A 243 -9.57 11.51 10.11
N LEU A 244 -8.99 10.87 9.09
CA LEU A 244 -7.98 11.48 8.23
C LEU A 244 -8.54 12.73 7.54
N GLU A 245 -9.72 12.62 6.95
CA GLU A 245 -10.44 13.70 6.26
C GLU A 245 -10.79 14.87 7.20
N THR A 246 -11.27 14.57 8.41
CA THR A 246 -11.63 15.57 9.44
C THR A 246 -10.43 16.41 9.90
N GLY A 247 -9.20 15.94 9.64
CA GLY A 247 -8.00 16.77 9.75
C GLY A 247 -6.80 16.10 10.38
N TYR A 248 -6.79 14.78 10.52
CA TYR A 248 -5.57 14.05 10.91
C TYR A 248 -4.59 13.91 9.75
N ALA A 249 -5.05 13.81 8.50
CA ALA A 249 -4.15 13.77 7.32
C ALA A 249 -3.18 14.95 7.32
N ARG A 250 -3.69 16.16 7.57
CA ARG A 250 -2.88 17.38 7.58
C ARG A 250 -1.98 17.56 8.80
N ARG A 251 -2.18 16.78 9.89
CA ARG A 251 -1.47 16.94 11.17
C ARG A 251 -0.48 15.83 11.47
N CYS A 252 -0.69 14.64 10.91
CA CYS A 252 0.13 13.48 11.19
C CYS A 252 1.35 13.38 10.26
N PHE A 253 2.45 12.88 10.82
CA PHE A 253 3.46 12.14 10.08
C PHE A 253 3.03 10.67 9.96
N PHE A 254 3.44 10.03 8.88
CA PHE A 254 3.06 8.67 8.55
C PHE A 254 4.29 7.79 8.35
N GLY A 255 4.37 6.70 9.11
CA GLY A 255 5.24 5.57 8.77
C GLY A 255 4.36 4.40 8.35
N TYR A 256 4.63 3.82 7.18
CA TYR A 256 3.77 2.77 6.65
C TYR A 256 4.53 1.72 5.86
N ASN A 257 4.45 0.48 6.34
CA ASN A 257 5.09 -0.69 5.73
C ASN A 257 4.11 -1.86 5.54
N ARG A 258 3.95 -2.31 4.30
CA ARG A 258 3.15 -3.50 3.96
C ARG A 258 3.89 -4.81 4.17
N LYS A 259 5.19 -4.82 3.87
CA LYS A 259 6.05 -6.01 3.97
C LYS A 259 7.29 -5.64 4.75
N HIS A 260 7.71 -6.53 5.64
CA HIS A 260 8.99 -6.39 6.34
C HIS A 260 10.07 -6.98 5.46
N ALA A 261 10.99 -6.13 5.01
CA ALA A 261 12.22 -6.60 4.41
C ALA A 261 13.12 -7.08 5.56
N LYS A 262 13.07 -8.39 5.84
CA LYS A 262 14.05 -9.02 6.70
C LYS A 262 15.35 -9.18 5.91
N ARG A 263 16.48 -8.89 6.56
CA ARG A 263 17.80 -9.20 6.02
C ARG A 263 18.03 -10.71 6.20
N LEU A 264 17.52 -11.50 5.26
CA LEU A 264 17.60 -12.97 5.29
C LEU A 264 18.98 -13.52 4.94
N ASP A 265 19.84 -12.67 4.36
CA ASP A 265 21.15 -13.06 3.85
C ASP A 265 22.27 -12.97 4.91
N LEU A 266 21.96 -12.56 6.14
CA LEU A 266 22.92 -12.41 7.24
C LEU A 266 23.13 -13.73 8.00
N THR A 267 24.37 -14.02 8.39
CA THR A 267 24.67 -15.15 9.29
C THR A 267 24.28 -14.84 10.74
N ALA A 268 24.19 -15.87 11.58
CA ALA A 268 23.89 -15.70 13.01
C ALA A 268 24.97 -14.88 13.73
N GLU A 269 26.23 -15.04 13.34
CA GLU A 269 27.37 -14.30 13.88
C GLU A 269 27.30 -12.82 13.50
N GLU A 270 26.95 -12.50 12.25
CA GLU A 270 26.77 -11.12 11.79
C GLU A 270 25.63 -10.43 12.53
N VAL A 271 24.50 -11.12 12.68
CA VAL A 271 23.35 -10.65 13.47
C VAL A 271 23.75 -10.36 14.91
N PHE A 272 24.46 -11.30 15.56
CA PHE A 272 24.87 -11.13 16.95
C PHE A 272 25.84 -9.95 17.10
N ALA A 273 26.80 -9.79 16.19
CA ALA A 273 27.74 -8.66 16.19
C ALA A 273 27.01 -7.31 16.02
N MET A 274 26.00 -7.24 15.16
CA MET A 274 25.17 -6.04 14.98
C MET A 274 24.36 -5.69 16.24
N GLN A 275 23.74 -6.70 16.86
CA GLN A 275 22.91 -6.51 18.06
C GLN A 275 23.74 -6.14 19.31
N THR A 276 24.99 -6.59 19.36
CA THR A 276 25.91 -6.38 20.50
C THR A 276 26.97 -5.32 20.25
N ASN A 277 26.82 -4.53 19.17
CA ASN A 277 27.79 -3.50 18.81
C ASN A 277 28.00 -2.50 19.98
N PRO A 278 29.22 -2.44 20.58
CA PRO A 278 29.51 -1.55 21.70
C PRO A 278 29.35 -0.06 21.36
N GLU A 279 29.52 0.32 20.09
CA GLU A 279 29.32 1.69 19.63
C GLU A 279 27.85 2.12 19.77
N HIS A 280 26.90 1.20 19.57
CA HIS A 280 25.48 1.48 19.75
C HIS A 280 25.18 1.80 21.21
N THR A 281 25.66 0.96 22.13
CA THR A 281 25.49 1.19 23.57
C THR A 281 26.12 2.51 24.01
N THR A 282 27.31 2.83 23.51
CA THR A 282 28.00 4.10 23.81
C THR A 282 27.20 5.29 23.31
N PHE A 283 26.71 5.26 22.07
CA PHE A 283 25.90 6.34 21.51
C PHE A 283 24.58 6.52 22.27
N LEU A 284 23.87 5.43 22.58
CA LEU A 284 22.61 5.49 23.32
C LEU A 284 22.79 6.09 24.70
N ASN A 285 23.83 5.69 25.43
CA ASN A 285 24.14 6.26 26.75
C ASN A 285 24.48 7.76 26.66
N ASN A 286 25.34 8.16 25.72
CA ASN A 286 25.69 9.56 25.53
C ASN A 286 24.47 10.42 25.17
N LEU A 287 23.57 9.89 24.33
CA LEU A 287 22.35 10.58 23.97
C LEU A 287 21.38 10.66 25.18
N ALA A 288 21.26 9.61 25.97
CA ALA A 288 20.43 9.61 27.17
C ALA A 288 20.93 10.63 28.20
N GLU A 289 22.24 10.75 28.40
CA GLU A 289 22.88 11.76 29.26
C GLU A 289 22.65 13.18 28.73
N HIS A 290 22.78 13.36 27.42
CA HIS A 290 22.47 14.64 26.78
C HIS A 290 21.01 15.02 27.01
N LEU A 291 20.07 14.11 26.76
CA LEU A 291 18.65 14.36 26.98
C LEU A 291 18.34 14.58 28.46
N GLU A 292 18.96 13.87 29.39
CA GLU A 292 18.87 14.14 30.82
C GLU A 292 19.19 15.60 31.15
N SER A 293 20.28 16.14 30.59
CA SER A 293 20.64 17.56 30.78
C SER A 293 19.61 18.53 30.18
N MET A 294 18.97 18.13 29.07
CA MET A 294 17.91 18.91 28.43
C MET A 294 16.60 18.93 29.25
N ALA A 295 16.45 18.07 30.26
CA ALA A 295 15.33 18.08 31.19
C ALA A 295 15.48 19.16 32.29
N ASP A 296 16.63 19.84 32.40
CA ASP A 296 16.86 20.86 33.43
C ASP A 296 15.93 22.09 33.24
N MET A 297 15.54 22.70 34.36
CA MET A 297 14.65 23.87 34.40
C MET A 297 15.15 25.05 33.53
N VAL A 298 16.45 25.22 33.32
CA VAL A 298 17.02 26.25 32.43
C VAL A 298 16.66 26.05 30.95
N HIS A 299 16.19 24.86 30.58
CA HIS A 299 15.71 24.53 29.24
C HIS A 299 14.19 24.70 29.10
N ALA A 300 13.45 24.96 30.19
CA ALA A 300 12.00 25.09 30.15
C ALA A 300 11.53 26.42 29.54
N ASN A 301 10.37 26.39 28.87
CA ASN A 301 9.69 27.53 28.25
C ASN A 301 10.55 28.33 27.25
N ARG A 302 11.59 27.72 26.68
CA ARG A 302 12.41 28.37 25.65
C ARG A 302 11.58 28.74 24.44
N THR A 303 11.88 29.92 23.89
CA THR A 303 11.30 30.41 22.63
C THR A 303 12.41 30.43 21.58
N LEU A 304 12.36 29.48 20.65
CA LEU A 304 13.31 29.37 19.54
C LEU A 304 12.87 30.29 18.42
N LYS A 305 13.70 31.28 18.09
CA LYS A 305 13.41 32.21 16.99
C LYS A 305 13.62 31.53 15.65
N VAL A 306 12.83 31.94 14.65
CA VAL A 306 13.07 31.60 13.25
C VAL A 306 13.51 32.87 12.54
N SER A 307 14.66 32.82 11.88
CA SER A 307 15.17 33.96 11.13
C SER A 307 14.23 34.30 9.96
N HIS A 308 14.31 35.54 9.46
CA HIS A 308 13.56 35.96 8.28
C HIS A 308 13.89 35.09 7.06
N GLU A 309 15.16 34.71 6.88
CA GLU A 309 15.62 33.86 5.78
C GLU A 309 15.03 32.45 5.85
N THR A 310 15.09 31.81 7.03
CA THR A 310 14.47 30.50 7.25
C THR A 310 12.95 30.55 7.06
N SER A 311 12.31 31.64 7.49
CA SER A 311 10.87 31.86 7.32
C SER A 311 10.49 32.00 5.83
N LEU A 312 11.33 32.65 5.03
CA LEU A 312 11.13 32.76 3.58
C LEU A 312 11.23 31.39 2.90
N GLU A 313 12.18 30.55 3.28
CA GLU A 313 12.28 29.17 2.76
C GLU A 313 11.09 28.31 3.17
N LEU A 314 10.57 28.46 4.39
CA LEU A 314 9.33 27.80 4.81
C LEU A 314 8.13 28.23 3.95
N ILE A 315 8.02 29.52 3.63
CA ILE A 315 6.94 30.05 2.77
C ILE A 315 7.08 29.52 1.34
N ARG A 316 8.31 29.42 0.81
CA ARG A 316 8.57 28.79 -0.50
C ARG A 316 8.10 27.34 -0.51
N TYR A 317 8.49 26.57 0.49
CA TYR A 317 8.04 25.18 0.63
C TYR A 317 6.51 25.06 0.74
N LYS A 318 5.86 25.97 1.49
CA LYS A 318 4.40 26.05 1.55
C LYS A 318 3.80 26.25 0.15
N HIS A 319 4.31 27.18 -0.64
CA HIS A 319 3.80 27.41 -2.00
C HIS A 319 4.01 26.21 -2.92
N ASP A 320 5.16 25.54 -2.82
CA ASP A 320 5.41 24.30 -3.58
C ASP A 320 4.37 23.23 -3.23
N CYS A 321 4.08 23.03 -1.93
CA CYS A 321 3.02 22.14 -1.48
C CYS A 321 1.64 22.50 -2.02
N GLU A 322 1.28 23.79 -1.99
CA GLU A 322 -0.01 24.30 -2.49
C GLU A 322 -0.15 24.09 -4.00
N MET A 323 0.91 24.32 -4.78
CA MET A 323 0.91 24.07 -6.23
C MET A 323 0.70 22.60 -6.55
N ILE A 324 1.36 21.69 -5.81
CA ILE A 324 1.17 20.26 -6.00
C ILE A 324 -0.26 19.86 -5.59
N ALA A 325 -0.78 20.40 -4.48
CA ALA A 325 -2.16 20.14 -4.06
C ALA A 325 -3.19 20.52 -5.13
N GLU A 326 -3.02 21.68 -5.77
CA GLU A 326 -3.91 22.18 -6.82
C GLU A 326 -3.86 21.31 -8.08
N SER A 327 -2.70 20.69 -8.37
CA SER A 327 -2.54 19.77 -9.49
C SER A 327 -3.22 18.40 -9.31
N LEU A 328 -3.59 18.03 -8.07
CA LEU A 328 -4.28 16.78 -7.78
C LEU A 328 -5.76 16.84 -8.20
N ALA A 329 -6.35 15.67 -8.50
CA ALA A 329 -7.75 15.58 -8.87
C ALA A 329 -8.67 15.96 -7.70
N GLU A 330 -9.85 16.51 -7.99
CA GLU A 330 -10.80 17.02 -6.98
C GLU A 330 -11.17 16.00 -5.90
N HIS A 331 -11.39 14.75 -6.29
CA HIS A 331 -11.74 13.65 -5.38
C HIS A 331 -10.59 13.21 -4.44
N GLN A 332 -9.37 13.75 -4.58
CA GLN A 332 -8.21 13.42 -3.75
C GLN A 332 -8.09 14.37 -2.56
N GLU A 333 -9.22 14.71 -1.91
CA GLU A 333 -9.28 15.73 -0.85
C GLU A 333 -8.34 15.42 0.32
N ILE A 334 -8.23 14.15 0.72
CA ILE A 334 -7.37 13.74 1.83
C ILE A 334 -5.89 13.96 1.48
N GLN A 335 -5.46 13.63 0.25
CA GLN A 335 -4.10 13.90 -0.23
C GLN A 335 -3.84 15.41 -0.33
N LYS A 336 -4.79 16.18 -0.87
CA LYS A 336 -4.69 17.64 -0.94
C LYS A 336 -4.52 18.26 0.44
N ALA A 337 -5.29 17.80 1.43
CA ALA A 337 -5.20 18.27 2.80
C ALA A 337 -3.84 17.94 3.44
N GLU A 338 -3.32 16.73 3.23
CA GLU A 338 -2.00 16.31 3.72
C GLU A 338 -0.88 17.19 3.17
N ILE A 339 -0.77 17.28 1.84
CA ILE A 339 0.35 17.97 1.19
C ILE A 339 0.33 19.47 1.50
N SER A 340 -0.84 20.11 1.44
CA SER A 340 -1.00 21.55 1.70
C SER A 340 -0.54 21.99 3.10
N HIS A 341 -0.37 21.06 4.04
CA HIS A 341 0.01 21.37 5.43
C HIS A 341 1.36 20.78 5.85
N ARG A 342 2.14 20.18 4.94
CA ARG A 342 3.47 19.64 5.27
C ARG A 342 4.40 20.68 5.85
N TYR A 343 4.37 21.91 5.35
CA TYR A 343 5.18 23.01 5.88
C TYR A 343 4.98 23.22 7.39
N PHE A 344 3.75 23.07 7.89
CA PHE A 344 3.45 23.32 9.30
C PHE A 344 3.97 22.18 10.18
N LYS A 345 3.80 20.94 9.72
CA LYS A 345 4.37 19.74 10.35
C LYS A 345 5.91 19.82 10.40
N ALA A 346 6.53 20.17 9.28
CA ALA A 346 7.98 20.34 9.16
C ALA A 346 8.51 21.44 10.10
N LEU A 347 7.84 22.60 10.18
CA LEU A 347 8.24 23.66 11.10
C LEU A 347 8.29 23.19 12.56
N LYS A 348 7.25 22.49 13.02
CA LYS A 348 7.19 22.00 14.41
C LYS A 348 8.31 20.98 14.70
N LEU A 349 8.57 20.07 13.77
CA LEU A 349 9.66 19.10 13.87
C LEU A 349 11.04 19.77 13.82
N ALA A 350 11.22 20.82 13.01
CA ALA A 350 12.46 21.59 12.99
C ALA A 350 12.75 22.24 14.35
N GLY A 351 11.72 22.72 15.05
CA GLY A 351 11.86 23.17 16.43
C GLY A 351 12.26 22.06 17.40
N ALA A 352 11.74 20.85 17.22
CA ALA A 352 12.17 19.70 18.02
C ALA A 352 13.65 19.37 17.77
N TYR A 353 14.10 19.34 16.52
CA TYR A 353 15.52 19.15 16.20
C TYR A 353 16.41 20.23 16.82
N ALA A 354 16.01 21.50 16.68
CA ALA A 354 16.73 22.61 17.30
C ALA A 354 16.83 22.48 18.83
N PHE A 355 15.77 22.02 19.50
CA PHE A 355 15.79 21.76 20.94
C PHE A 355 16.76 20.62 21.28
N ILE A 356 16.67 19.49 20.58
CA ILE A 356 17.52 18.32 20.83
C ILE A 356 18.99 18.64 20.61
N GLU A 357 19.32 19.50 19.65
CA GLU A 357 20.70 19.95 19.40
C GLU A 357 21.13 21.12 20.31
N ASN A 358 20.28 21.52 21.27
CA ASN A 358 20.47 22.68 22.16
C ASN A 358 20.81 23.98 21.39
N SER A 359 20.22 24.13 20.19
CA SER A 359 20.33 25.34 19.38
C SER A 359 19.54 26.49 20.01
N SER A 360 20.05 27.72 19.84
CA SER A 360 19.36 28.94 20.27
C SER A 360 18.23 29.36 19.32
N GLU A 361 18.23 28.86 18.09
CA GLU A 361 17.26 29.19 17.04
C GLU A 361 16.98 28.01 16.11
N VAL A 362 15.90 28.12 15.33
CA VAL A 362 15.59 27.18 14.25
C VAL A 362 16.33 27.63 12.99
N THR A 363 17.42 26.94 12.67
CA THR A 363 18.24 27.19 11.48
C THR A 363 17.56 26.65 10.22
N LEU A 364 18.05 27.10 9.05
CA LEU A 364 17.64 26.55 7.76
C LEU A 364 17.91 25.04 7.66
N LEU A 365 19.01 24.56 8.27
CA LEU A 365 19.35 23.14 8.26
C LEU A 365 18.29 22.30 9.01
N HIS A 366 17.84 22.74 10.19
CA HIS A 366 16.77 22.04 10.91
C HIS A 366 15.48 21.99 10.08
N LEU A 367 15.17 23.07 9.37
CA LEU A 367 14.01 23.11 8.48
C LEU A 367 14.15 22.14 7.30
N GLU A 368 15.29 22.16 6.60
CA GLU A 368 15.61 21.26 5.49
C GLU A 368 15.49 19.78 5.92
N GLN A 369 16.03 19.42 7.09
CA GLN A 369 15.94 18.08 7.65
C GLN A 369 14.51 17.66 7.98
N ALA A 370 13.71 18.57 8.53
CA ALA A 370 12.32 18.31 8.86
C ALA A 370 11.43 18.19 7.61
N VAL A 371 11.71 19.00 6.58
CA VAL A 371 11.06 18.90 5.26
C VAL A 371 11.37 17.55 4.63
N LYS A 372 12.62 17.08 4.69
CA LYS A 372 13.00 15.77 4.16
C LYS A 372 12.14 14.64 4.76
N LEU A 373 11.93 14.64 6.08
CA LEU A 373 11.06 13.66 6.72
C LEU A 373 9.57 13.87 6.37
N ALA A 374 9.12 15.11 6.22
CA ALA A 374 7.74 15.40 5.84
C ALA A 374 7.40 14.86 4.43
N GLU A 375 8.32 14.98 3.48
CA GLU A 375 8.18 14.42 2.14
C GLU A 375 8.17 12.88 2.16
N GLU A 376 9.11 12.25 2.87
CA GLU A 376 9.15 10.78 3.01
C GLU A 376 7.88 10.23 3.69
N SER A 377 7.39 10.94 4.71
CA SER A 377 6.11 10.67 5.36
C SER A 377 4.93 10.79 4.38
N GLY A 378 4.94 11.79 3.50
CA GLY A 378 3.93 11.97 2.45
C GLY A 378 3.88 10.79 1.46
N GLU A 379 5.03 10.24 1.09
CA GLU A 379 5.09 9.01 0.29
C GLU A 379 4.50 7.81 1.04
N ALA A 380 4.85 7.66 2.32
CA ALA A 380 4.29 6.60 3.17
C ALA A 380 2.77 6.74 3.30
N PHE A 381 2.26 7.96 3.41
CA PHE A 381 0.84 8.27 3.41
C PHE A 381 0.14 7.86 2.11
N ASN A 382 0.72 8.20 0.96
CA ASN A 382 0.18 7.78 -0.34
C ASN A 382 0.16 6.24 -0.48
N ARG A 383 1.19 5.55 0.01
CA ARG A 383 1.20 4.08 0.07
C ARG A 383 0.11 3.53 0.99
N LEU A 384 -0.15 4.19 2.12
CA LEU A 384 -1.24 3.85 3.03
C LEU A 384 -2.61 3.98 2.36
N LEU A 385 -2.86 5.08 1.63
CA LEU A 385 -4.12 5.32 0.91
C LEU A 385 -4.29 4.46 -0.35
N SER A 386 -3.21 3.91 -0.91
CA SER A 386 -3.25 3.09 -2.14
C SER A 386 -3.90 1.72 -1.92
N LYS A 387 -5.21 1.70 -1.64
CA LYS A 387 -5.98 0.50 -1.32
C LYS A 387 -5.82 -0.55 -2.42
N GLU A 388 -5.28 -1.71 -2.05
CA GLU A 388 -5.48 -2.90 -2.87
C GLU A 388 -6.94 -3.34 -2.64
N GLN A 389 -7.75 -3.13 -3.66
CA GLN A 389 -9.19 -3.37 -3.59
C GLN A 389 -9.49 -4.84 -3.30
N ASN A 390 -10.55 -5.12 -2.53
CA ASN A 390 -10.85 -6.49 -2.08
C ASN A 390 -11.05 -7.47 -3.25
N TRP A 391 -11.62 -7.02 -4.37
CA TRP A 391 -11.75 -7.83 -5.58
C TRP A 391 -10.41 -8.13 -6.27
N VAL A 392 -9.41 -7.24 -6.14
CA VAL A 392 -8.04 -7.49 -6.63
C VAL A 392 -7.36 -8.56 -5.80
N LYS A 393 -7.48 -8.46 -4.46
CA LYS A 393 -6.99 -9.48 -3.53
C LYS A 393 -7.63 -10.84 -3.80
N LEU A 394 -8.95 -10.85 -4.03
CA LEU A 394 -9.70 -12.07 -4.37
C LEU A 394 -9.17 -12.71 -5.66
N ALA A 395 -8.98 -11.93 -6.73
CA ALA A 395 -8.48 -12.44 -8.01
C ALA A 395 -7.09 -13.06 -7.86
N ARG A 396 -6.17 -12.36 -7.18
CA ARG A 396 -4.81 -12.85 -6.92
C ARG A 396 -4.82 -14.11 -6.05
N TYR A 397 -5.67 -14.15 -5.02
CA TYR A 397 -5.79 -15.31 -4.14
C TYR A 397 -6.24 -16.54 -4.92
N ILE A 398 -7.35 -16.45 -5.67
CA ILE A 398 -7.88 -17.58 -6.47
C ILE A 398 -6.84 -18.07 -7.49
N CYS A 399 -6.10 -17.15 -8.14
CA CYS A 399 -5.05 -17.51 -9.11
C CYS A 399 -3.76 -18.05 -8.47
N SER A 400 -3.57 -17.85 -7.17
CA SER A 400 -2.42 -18.41 -6.44
C SER A 400 -2.63 -19.85 -5.96
N LEU A 401 -3.89 -20.33 -5.98
CA LEU A 401 -4.22 -21.66 -5.50
C LEU A 401 -4.03 -22.71 -6.61
N PRO A 402 -3.44 -23.87 -6.28
CA PRO A 402 -3.22 -24.94 -7.27
C PRO A 402 -4.52 -25.69 -7.64
N ASN A 403 -5.49 -25.71 -6.72
CA ASN A 403 -6.73 -26.47 -6.84
C ASN A 403 -7.95 -25.55 -6.89
N GLU A 404 -9.08 -26.11 -7.32
CA GLU A 404 -10.35 -25.42 -7.34
C GLU A 404 -10.83 -25.14 -5.91
N VAL A 405 -11.55 -24.02 -5.73
CA VAL A 405 -12.11 -23.61 -4.44
C VAL A 405 -13.59 -23.31 -4.53
N THR A 406 -14.29 -23.55 -3.44
CA THR A 406 -15.72 -23.26 -3.27
C THR A 406 -15.93 -21.90 -2.60
N GLN A 407 -17.17 -21.40 -2.69
CA GLN A 407 -17.57 -20.17 -1.98
C GLN A 407 -17.37 -20.27 -0.46
N ALA A 408 -17.56 -21.45 0.13
CA ALA A 408 -17.39 -21.68 1.56
C ALA A 408 -15.93 -21.57 1.99
N GLU A 409 -15.01 -22.20 1.25
CA GLU A 409 -13.57 -22.14 1.52
C GLU A 409 -13.03 -20.71 1.39
N LEU A 410 -13.54 -19.92 0.43
CA LEU A 410 -13.20 -18.51 0.31
C LEU A 410 -13.67 -17.70 1.52
N MET A 411 -14.87 -17.97 2.05
CA MET A 411 -15.38 -17.28 3.24
C MET A 411 -14.56 -17.57 4.49
N ASP A 412 -14.07 -18.80 4.63
CA ASP A 412 -13.22 -19.21 5.75
C ASP A 412 -11.80 -18.63 5.62
N ALA A 413 -11.24 -18.63 4.41
CA ALA A 413 -9.87 -18.19 4.16
C ALA A 413 -9.71 -16.65 4.12
N LEU A 414 -10.74 -15.91 3.65
CA LEU A 414 -10.63 -14.49 3.36
C LEU A 414 -11.56 -13.66 4.28
N PRO A 415 -11.01 -12.97 5.30
CA PRO A 415 -11.81 -12.16 6.23
C PRO A 415 -12.69 -11.09 5.58
N PHE A 416 -12.27 -10.59 4.41
CA PHE A 416 -12.98 -9.56 3.63
C PHE A 416 -14.05 -10.14 2.68
N TYR A 417 -14.08 -11.46 2.48
CA TYR A 417 -15.03 -12.13 1.59
C TYR A 417 -16.22 -12.69 2.39
N LYS A 418 -16.97 -11.78 3.01
CA LYS A 418 -18.14 -12.09 3.86
C LYS A 418 -19.36 -11.29 3.39
N GLY A 419 -20.54 -11.59 3.94
CA GLY A 419 -21.78 -10.83 3.69
C GLY A 419 -22.88 -11.63 3.01
N ALA A 420 -23.80 -10.95 2.34
CA ALA A 420 -24.88 -11.61 1.59
C ALA A 420 -24.35 -12.25 0.30
N ALA A 421 -25.09 -13.24 -0.25
CA ALA A 421 -24.70 -13.92 -1.49
C ALA A 421 -24.54 -12.96 -2.68
N SER A 422 -25.40 -11.93 -2.78
CA SER A 422 -25.30 -10.89 -3.81
C SER A 422 -23.99 -10.12 -3.75
N GLN A 423 -23.60 -9.64 -2.56
CA GLN A 423 -22.35 -8.90 -2.38
C GLN A 423 -21.11 -9.71 -2.76
N ARG A 424 -21.10 -11.00 -2.44
CA ARG A 424 -20.00 -11.91 -2.83
C ARG A 424 -19.96 -12.10 -4.35
N GLN A 425 -21.12 -12.25 -4.99
CA GLN A 425 -21.21 -12.39 -6.43
C GLN A 425 -20.73 -11.13 -7.16
N ASP A 426 -21.08 -9.94 -6.65
CA ASP A 426 -20.59 -8.67 -7.19
C ASP A 426 -19.06 -8.56 -7.05
N MET A 427 -18.51 -8.94 -5.88
CA MET A 427 -17.06 -8.94 -5.66
C MET A 427 -16.33 -9.92 -6.59
N LEU A 428 -16.88 -11.12 -6.80
CA LEU A 428 -16.33 -12.11 -7.73
C LEU A 428 -16.39 -11.61 -9.18
N THR A 429 -17.47 -10.92 -9.56
CA THR A 429 -17.61 -10.31 -10.89
C THR A 429 -16.54 -9.23 -11.12
N LEU A 430 -16.30 -8.37 -10.13
CA LEU A 430 -15.22 -7.38 -10.18
C LEU A 430 -13.84 -8.03 -10.22
N ALA A 431 -13.64 -9.15 -9.51
CA ALA A 431 -12.39 -9.91 -9.52
C ALA A 431 -12.10 -10.51 -10.90
N ILE A 432 -13.10 -11.11 -11.54
CA ILE A 432 -13.02 -11.63 -12.92
C ILE A 432 -12.69 -10.49 -13.90
N SER A 433 -13.39 -9.36 -13.79
CA SER A 433 -13.13 -8.19 -14.65
C SER A 433 -11.71 -7.65 -14.47
N HIS A 434 -11.20 -7.62 -13.23
CA HIS A 434 -9.82 -7.22 -12.97
C HIS A 434 -8.83 -8.23 -13.55
N GLY A 435 -9.12 -9.52 -13.43
CA GLY A 435 -8.26 -10.59 -13.94
C GLY A 435 -8.00 -10.45 -15.43
N TYR A 436 -9.04 -10.22 -16.24
CA TYR A 436 -8.89 -10.08 -17.69
C TYR A 436 -7.94 -8.95 -18.11
N ARG A 437 -7.87 -7.86 -17.35
CA ARG A 437 -6.95 -6.73 -17.64
C ARG A 437 -5.52 -6.97 -17.16
N ASN A 438 -5.28 -8.02 -16.37
CA ASN A 438 -4.04 -8.28 -15.66
C ASN A 438 -3.56 -9.73 -15.87
N ASN A 439 -3.89 -10.32 -17.02
CA ASN A 439 -3.45 -11.66 -17.43
C ASN A 439 -3.80 -12.76 -16.41
N MET A 440 -4.96 -12.65 -15.75
CA MET A 440 -5.50 -13.66 -14.83
C MET A 440 -6.89 -14.10 -15.30
N ILE A 441 -7.15 -15.40 -15.28
CA ILE A 441 -8.45 -16.00 -15.59
C ILE A 441 -8.99 -16.69 -14.36
N ILE A 442 -10.28 -16.49 -14.09
CA ILE A 442 -11.02 -17.25 -13.10
C ILE A 442 -12.13 -18.00 -13.83
N LYS A 443 -12.06 -19.33 -13.83
CA LYS A 443 -13.05 -20.23 -14.44
C LYS A 443 -14.07 -20.64 -13.38
N LYS A 444 -15.33 -20.79 -13.82
CA LYS A 444 -16.44 -21.28 -12.99
C LYS A 444 -16.89 -22.65 -13.46
N GLN A 445 -17.09 -23.58 -12.53
CA GLN A 445 -17.63 -24.90 -12.83
C GLN A 445 -18.70 -25.27 -11.80
N PHE A 446 -19.85 -25.75 -12.26
CA PHE A 446 -20.91 -26.25 -11.39
C PHE A 446 -20.93 -27.78 -11.42
N ILE A 447 -20.80 -28.41 -10.25
CA ILE A 447 -20.94 -29.85 -10.07
C ILE A 447 -21.97 -30.07 -8.96
N ASP A 448 -23.07 -30.76 -9.27
CA ASP A 448 -24.16 -31.06 -8.33
C ASP A 448 -24.71 -29.82 -7.57
N GLY A 449 -24.74 -28.67 -8.25
CA GLY A 449 -25.22 -27.40 -7.68
C GLY A 449 -24.19 -26.63 -6.86
N ILE A 450 -22.95 -27.15 -6.72
CA ILE A 450 -21.84 -26.49 -6.03
C ILE A 450 -20.98 -25.74 -7.07
N GLU A 451 -20.73 -24.45 -6.82
CA GLU A 451 -19.84 -23.62 -7.64
C GLU A 451 -18.37 -23.81 -7.21
N PHE A 452 -17.55 -24.26 -8.14
CA PHE A 452 -16.09 -24.36 -8.05
C PHE A 452 -15.44 -23.25 -8.88
N LEU A 453 -14.41 -22.63 -8.32
CA LEU A 453 -13.64 -21.55 -8.90
C LEU A 453 -12.19 -21.98 -9.08
N LYS A 454 -11.64 -21.78 -10.28
CA LYS A 454 -10.23 -22.07 -10.58
C LYS A 454 -9.55 -20.87 -11.20
N GLY A 455 -8.46 -20.41 -10.59
CA GLY A 455 -7.66 -19.30 -11.12
C GLY A 455 -6.46 -19.78 -11.92
N GLU A 456 -6.07 -19.01 -12.94
CA GLU A 456 -4.87 -19.25 -13.75
C GLU A 456 -4.28 -17.91 -14.20
N THR A 457 -2.96 -17.74 -14.06
CA THR A 457 -2.24 -16.60 -14.63
C THR A 457 -1.73 -16.97 -16.02
N LEU A 458 -2.11 -16.19 -17.03
CA LEU A 458 -1.73 -16.42 -18.42
C LEU A 458 -0.37 -15.81 -18.74
N LYS A 459 0.42 -16.54 -19.54
CA LYS A 459 1.66 -16.04 -20.13
C LYS A 459 1.34 -15.49 -21.53
N GLU A 460 1.72 -14.25 -21.81
CA GLU A 460 1.61 -13.70 -23.16
C GLU A 460 2.48 -14.49 -24.15
N THR A 461 1.98 -14.63 -25.37
CA THR A 461 2.69 -15.33 -26.45
C THR A 461 3.89 -14.52 -26.91
N ASN A 462 5.07 -15.15 -26.89
CA ASN A 462 6.24 -14.67 -27.60
C ASN A 462 6.21 -15.24 -29.03
N ILE A 463 6.08 -14.37 -30.04
CA ILE A 463 6.00 -14.75 -31.46
C ILE A 463 7.29 -15.42 -31.97
N GLU A 464 8.41 -15.23 -31.28
CA GLU A 464 9.69 -15.88 -31.57
C GLU A 464 9.78 -17.31 -30.98
N GLU A 465 8.79 -17.74 -30.18
CA GLU A 465 8.78 -19.00 -29.44
C GLU A 465 7.46 -19.80 -29.62
N MET A 466 7.06 -20.03 -30.87
CA MET A 466 5.87 -20.83 -31.22
C MET A 466 6.07 -22.31 -30.89
N ILE A 467 5.11 -22.90 -30.19
CA ILE A 467 5.15 -24.28 -29.69
C ILE A 467 4.75 -25.23 -30.81
N LEU A 468 5.67 -26.11 -31.22
CA LEU A 468 5.36 -27.20 -32.12
C LEU A 468 6.23 -28.43 -31.86
N SER A 469 5.83 -29.55 -32.45
CA SER A 469 6.68 -30.73 -32.60
C SER A 469 6.61 -31.27 -34.01
N TRP A 470 7.72 -31.82 -34.49
CA TRP A 470 7.81 -32.37 -35.83
C TRP A 470 8.56 -33.71 -35.87
N SER A 471 8.28 -34.54 -36.87
CA SER A 471 8.90 -35.84 -37.11
C SER A 471 8.92 -36.19 -38.60
N GLU A 472 9.80 -37.11 -38.99
CA GLU A 472 9.77 -37.80 -40.28
C GLU A 472 8.81 -39.00 -40.27
N ASP A 473 8.41 -39.48 -39.08
CA ASP A 473 7.41 -40.54 -38.90
C ASP A 473 6.04 -39.97 -38.48
N ILE A 474 4.97 -40.65 -38.90
CA ILE A 474 3.59 -40.20 -38.64
C ILE A 474 3.17 -40.32 -37.17
N ALA A 475 3.80 -41.21 -36.41
CA ALA A 475 3.42 -41.56 -35.03
C ALA A 475 4.56 -41.32 -34.03
N GLU A 476 5.80 -41.62 -34.36
CA GLU A 476 6.95 -41.60 -33.44
C GLU A 476 7.97 -40.52 -33.77
N GLY A 477 8.96 -40.31 -32.89
CA GLY A 477 10.10 -39.41 -33.15
C GLY A 477 9.78 -37.91 -33.15
N TYR A 478 8.64 -37.47 -32.61
CA TYR A 478 8.26 -36.06 -32.54
C TYR A 478 9.21 -35.26 -31.64
N LYS A 479 9.97 -34.34 -32.25
CA LYS A 479 10.91 -33.45 -31.56
C LYS A 479 10.20 -32.18 -31.11
N PRO A 480 10.18 -31.86 -29.81
CA PRO A 480 9.61 -30.62 -29.31
C PRO A 480 10.52 -29.43 -29.61
N GLU A 481 9.96 -28.38 -30.21
CA GLU A 481 10.68 -27.14 -30.49
C GLU A 481 9.86 -25.90 -30.14
N ARG A 482 10.58 -24.79 -29.92
CA ARG A 482 10.04 -23.43 -29.91
C ARG A 482 10.70 -22.67 -31.05
N VAL A 483 9.91 -22.21 -32.01
CA VAL A 483 10.43 -21.58 -33.23
C VAL A 483 9.77 -20.24 -33.49
N ALA A 484 10.48 -19.34 -34.17
CA ALA A 484 9.90 -18.08 -34.60
C ALA A 484 8.77 -18.32 -35.61
N PHE A 485 7.65 -17.59 -35.47
CA PHE A 485 6.51 -17.68 -36.39
C PHE A 485 6.93 -17.41 -37.84
N SER A 486 7.87 -16.48 -38.03
CA SER A 486 8.47 -16.15 -39.33
C SER A 486 9.23 -17.31 -39.99
N LYS A 487 9.65 -18.32 -39.21
CA LYS A 487 10.38 -19.51 -39.68
C LYS A 487 9.47 -20.69 -40.02
N LEU A 488 8.15 -20.57 -39.87
CA LEU A 488 7.23 -21.66 -40.21
C LEU A 488 7.32 -22.08 -41.69
N SER A 489 7.62 -21.13 -42.60
CA SER A 489 7.87 -21.45 -44.02
C SER A 489 9.04 -22.41 -44.23
N THR A 490 10.07 -22.35 -43.37
CA THR A 490 11.23 -23.23 -43.44
C THR A 490 10.83 -24.68 -43.14
N MET A 491 9.92 -24.89 -42.18
CA MET A 491 9.39 -26.21 -41.87
C MET A 491 8.42 -26.69 -42.96
N THR A 492 7.48 -25.85 -43.39
CA THR A 492 6.45 -26.28 -44.36
C THR A 492 7.00 -26.55 -45.75
N ASN A 493 8.09 -25.89 -46.12
CA ASN A 493 8.75 -26.04 -47.42
C ASN A 493 10.05 -26.87 -47.32
N TYR A 494 10.22 -27.60 -46.21
CA TYR A 494 11.36 -28.50 -46.06
C TYR A 494 11.41 -29.49 -47.23
N PRO A 495 12.59 -29.88 -47.75
CA PRO A 495 12.69 -30.69 -48.98
C PRO A 495 11.95 -32.03 -48.92
N THR A 496 11.79 -32.60 -47.73
CA THR A 496 11.04 -33.84 -47.48
C THR A 496 9.73 -33.55 -46.76
N PHE A 497 8.77 -34.47 -46.90
CA PHE A 497 7.54 -34.42 -46.12
C PHE A 497 7.85 -34.64 -44.65
N LEU A 498 7.42 -33.70 -43.82
CA LEU A 498 7.48 -33.77 -42.37
C LEU A 498 6.05 -33.81 -41.80
N HIS A 499 5.92 -34.51 -40.69
CA HIS A 499 4.72 -34.55 -39.87
C HIS A 499 4.89 -33.60 -38.69
N TRP A 500 3.88 -32.81 -38.35
CA TRP A 500 3.99 -31.87 -37.24
C TRP A 500 2.68 -31.69 -36.47
N CYS A 501 2.78 -31.18 -35.24
CA CYS A 501 1.69 -30.87 -34.32
C CYS A 501 1.97 -29.51 -33.65
N ASN A 502 0.93 -28.76 -33.31
CA ASN A 502 1.04 -27.50 -32.56
C ASN A 502 1.06 -27.70 -31.03
N HIS A 503 1.49 -28.88 -30.59
CA HIS A 503 1.67 -29.29 -29.19
C HIS A 503 2.97 -30.09 -29.08
N HIS A 504 3.55 -30.10 -27.88
CA HIS A 504 4.63 -31.02 -27.54
C HIS A 504 4.10 -32.41 -27.19
N MET A 505 4.90 -33.43 -27.51
CA MET A 505 4.55 -34.85 -27.27
C MET A 505 5.49 -35.46 -26.24
N MET A 506 4.92 -36.10 -25.22
CA MET A 506 5.67 -36.88 -24.25
C MET A 506 6.32 -38.09 -24.95
N ALA A 507 7.61 -38.32 -24.67
CA ALA A 507 8.41 -39.38 -25.26
C ALA A 507 8.43 -39.41 -26.82
N GLY A 508 8.08 -38.30 -27.48
CA GLY A 508 8.08 -38.19 -28.94
C GLY A 508 7.03 -39.05 -29.65
N HIS A 509 6.01 -39.57 -28.94
CA HIS A 509 4.98 -40.41 -29.52
C HIS A 509 3.63 -39.68 -29.58
N ARG A 510 3.09 -39.50 -30.80
CA ARG A 510 1.86 -38.76 -31.08
C ARG A 510 0.62 -39.59 -30.75
N GLN A 511 0.17 -39.43 -29.52
CA GLN A 511 -1.13 -39.88 -29.02
C GLN A 511 -1.74 -38.81 -28.12
N GLU A 512 -3.06 -38.82 -27.95
CA GLU A 512 -3.78 -37.76 -27.22
C GLU A 512 -3.39 -37.74 -25.73
N GLU A 513 -3.08 -38.91 -25.16
CA GLU A 513 -2.61 -39.11 -23.80
C GLU A 513 -1.19 -38.55 -23.59
N ASN A 514 -0.39 -38.51 -24.66
CA ASN A 514 0.98 -38.01 -24.65
C ASN A 514 1.07 -36.51 -24.96
N ALA A 515 -0.03 -35.87 -25.36
CA ALA A 515 -0.04 -34.44 -25.67
C ALA A 515 0.13 -33.60 -24.39
N ILE A 516 1.23 -32.84 -24.33
CA ILE A 516 1.54 -31.96 -23.21
C ILE A 516 0.65 -30.71 -23.29
N MET A 517 0.03 -30.32 -22.17
CA MET A 517 -0.78 -29.10 -22.11
C MET A 517 0.10 -27.86 -22.33
N GLY A 518 -0.24 -27.08 -23.36
CA GLY A 518 0.49 -25.87 -23.73
C GLY A 518 0.49 -25.66 -25.23
N PHE A 519 -0.16 -24.60 -25.70
CA PHE A 519 -0.11 -24.16 -27.09
C PHE A 519 -0.24 -22.64 -27.15
N ASN A 520 0.37 -22.03 -28.17
CA ASN A 520 0.32 -20.59 -28.42
C ASN A 520 0.01 -20.27 -29.90
N MET A 521 -0.38 -21.28 -30.68
CA MET A 521 -0.97 -21.13 -32.01
C MET A 521 -2.05 -22.16 -32.27
N ILE A 522 -2.99 -21.77 -33.11
CA ILE A 522 -4.04 -22.63 -33.64
C ILE A 522 -3.75 -22.97 -35.10
N VAL A 523 -4.26 -24.13 -35.53
CA VAL A 523 -4.19 -24.58 -36.91
C VAL A 523 -5.60 -24.96 -37.35
N ILE A 524 -6.05 -24.36 -38.44
CA ILE A 524 -7.37 -24.54 -39.02
C ILE A 524 -7.19 -25.21 -40.39
N ASP A 525 -7.85 -26.35 -40.59
CA ASP A 525 -7.85 -27.08 -41.86
C ASP A 525 -8.99 -26.54 -42.74
N VAL A 526 -8.64 -25.98 -43.91
CA VAL A 526 -9.59 -25.42 -44.88
C VAL A 526 -9.56 -26.31 -46.12
N ASP A 527 -10.42 -27.31 -46.15
CA ASP A 527 -10.49 -28.34 -47.20
C ASP A 527 -11.89 -28.52 -47.82
N SER A 528 -12.87 -27.75 -47.33
CA SER A 528 -14.28 -27.76 -47.74
C SER A 528 -14.71 -26.36 -48.22
N GLY A 529 -15.82 -26.30 -48.97
CA GLY A 529 -16.43 -25.02 -49.39
C GLY A 529 -15.77 -24.29 -50.58
N LYS A 530 -14.68 -24.81 -51.17
CA LYS A 530 -13.94 -24.18 -52.30
C LYS A 530 -13.56 -22.72 -52.01
N ILE A 531 -13.18 -22.42 -50.77
CA ILE A 531 -12.87 -21.06 -50.32
C ILE A 531 -11.54 -20.60 -50.96
N PRO A 532 -11.51 -19.47 -51.68
CA PRO A 532 -10.26 -18.94 -52.23
C PRO A 532 -9.29 -18.46 -51.13
N ILE A 533 -7.99 -18.67 -51.31
CA ILE A 533 -6.96 -18.15 -50.38
C ILE A 533 -7.06 -16.62 -50.25
N THR A 534 -7.31 -15.93 -51.36
CA THR A 534 -7.46 -14.47 -51.39
C THR A 534 -8.63 -13.96 -50.55
N PHE A 535 -9.72 -14.74 -50.45
CA PHE A 535 -10.85 -14.41 -49.58
C PHE A 535 -10.43 -14.44 -48.10
N VAL A 536 -9.71 -15.50 -47.69
CA VAL A 536 -9.19 -15.60 -46.31
C VAL A 536 -8.19 -14.48 -46.00
N GLN A 537 -7.32 -14.14 -46.97
CA GLN A 537 -6.37 -13.04 -46.81
C GLN A 537 -7.07 -11.70 -46.59
N GLU A 538 -8.16 -11.42 -47.30
CA GLU A 538 -8.91 -10.17 -47.13
C GLU A 538 -9.70 -10.15 -45.82
N MET A 539 -10.41 -11.24 -45.49
CA MET A 539 -11.22 -11.31 -44.27
C MET A 539 -10.38 -11.24 -42.99
N LEU A 540 -9.17 -11.82 -43.01
CA LEU A 540 -8.27 -11.86 -41.85
C LEU A 540 -7.08 -10.89 -41.97
N LYS A 541 -7.15 -9.89 -42.85
CA LYS A 541 -6.03 -8.96 -43.13
C LYS A 541 -5.49 -8.23 -41.90
N GLU A 542 -6.30 -8.06 -40.86
CA GLU A 542 -5.89 -7.42 -39.61
C GLU A 542 -5.12 -8.35 -38.67
N TYR A 543 -5.14 -9.67 -38.91
CA TYR A 543 -4.52 -10.66 -38.04
C TYR A 543 -3.20 -11.18 -38.57
N THR A 544 -2.26 -11.47 -37.67
CA THR A 544 -1.10 -12.26 -38.05
C THR A 544 -1.55 -13.68 -38.39
N PHE A 545 -1.19 -14.16 -39.57
CA PHE A 545 -1.44 -15.54 -39.96
C PHE A 545 -0.38 -16.05 -40.93
N PHE A 546 -0.30 -17.37 -41.03
CA PHE A 546 0.51 -18.08 -42.00
C PHE A 546 -0.36 -19.15 -42.67
N ILE A 547 -0.40 -19.13 -44.01
CA ILE A 547 -1.13 -20.10 -44.81
C ILE A 547 -0.13 -20.97 -45.56
N HIS A 548 -0.36 -22.28 -45.60
CA HIS A 548 0.34 -23.15 -46.54
C HIS A 548 -0.60 -24.14 -47.21
N THR A 549 -0.41 -24.34 -48.51
CA THR A 549 -1.23 -25.26 -49.32
C THR A 549 -0.89 -26.71 -49.03
N THR A 550 -1.91 -27.57 -49.03
CA THR A 550 -1.74 -29.02 -48.86
C THR A 550 -1.36 -29.69 -50.19
N LYS A 551 -0.85 -30.92 -50.14
CA LYS A 551 -0.53 -31.72 -51.34
C LYS A 551 -1.70 -31.98 -52.31
N ARG A 552 -2.94 -31.74 -51.86
CA ARG A 552 -4.18 -31.94 -52.64
C ARG A 552 -4.78 -30.62 -53.15
N SER A 553 -4.12 -29.49 -52.89
CA SER A 553 -4.59 -28.19 -53.35
C SER A 553 -4.49 -28.08 -54.86
N THR A 554 -5.56 -27.63 -55.51
CA THR A 554 -5.58 -27.26 -56.92
C THR A 554 -6.15 -25.85 -57.08
N PRO A 555 -5.99 -25.19 -58.23
CA PRO A 555 -6.63 -23.90 -58.49
C PRO A 555 -8.17 -23.94 -58.35
N ASP A 556 -8.81 -25.03 -58.77
CA ASP A 556 -10.27 -25.19 -58.74
C ASP A 556 -10.81 -25.68 -57.39
N GLU A 557 -9.96 -26.35 -56.59
CA GLU A 557 -10.23 -26.76 -55.22
C GLU A 557 -9.04 -26.40 -54.32
N PRO A 558 -8.95 -25.13 -53.87
CA PRO A 558 -7.94 -24.71 -52.93
C PRO A 558 -8.09 -25.47 -51.61
N ARG A 559 -7.00 -26.09 -51.13
CA ARG A 559 -6.95 -26.79 -49.84
C ARG A 559 -5.70 -26.40 -49.08
N PHE A 560 -5.86 -25.75 -47.95
CA PHE A 560 -4.75 -25.14 -47.23
C PHE A 560 -4.97 -25.18 -45.71
N ARG A 561 -3.90 -24.91 -44.98
CA ARG A 561 -3.97 -24.73 -43.53
C ARG A 561 -3.72 -23.29 -43.18
N LEU A 562 -4.57 -22.75 -42.32
CA LEU A 562 -4.44 -21.43 -41.74
C LEU A 562 -3.88 -21.60 -40.32
N ILE A 563 -2.71 -21.01 -40.08
CA ILE A 563 -2.02 -21.02 -38.79
C ILE A 563 -2.08 -19.60 -38.23
N MET A 564 -2.59 -19.44 -37.02
CA MET A 564 -2.69 -18.15 -36.35
C MET A 564 -2.05 -18.22 -34.96
N PRO A 565 -1.10 -17.33 -34.64
CA PRO A 565 -0.63 -17.18 -33.26
C PRO A 565 -1.76 -16.56 -32.42
N ILE A 566 -1.92 -17.07 -31.20
CA ILE A 566 -2.88 -16.54 -30.24
C ILE A 566 -2.16 -15.64 -29.23
N SER A 567 -2.88 -14.71 -28.62
CA SER A 567 -2.34 -13.73 -27.66
C SER A 567 -1.63 -14.31 -26.42
N HIS A 568 -2.00 -15.51 -25.98
CA HIS A 568 -1.48 -16.13 -24.75
C HIS A 568 -1.17 -17.62 -24.94
N GLU A 569 -0.18 -18.14 -24.20
CA GLU A 569 0.09 -19.58 -24.09
C GLU A 569 -0.98 -20.22 -23.19
N LEU A 570 -1.81 -21.09 -23.76
CA LEU A 570 -2.95 -21.72 -23.07
C LEU A 570 -2.65 -23.17 -22.70
N LYS A 571 -3.06 -23.56 -21.49
CA LYS A 571 -2.97 -24.93 -20.98
C LYS A 571 -4.36 -25.53 -20.86
N LEU A 572 -4.84 -26.12 -21.95
CA LEU A 572 -6.16 -26.75 -22.00
C LEU A 572 -6.03 -28.28 -22.02
N ASP A 573 -6.92 -28.94 -21.27
CA ASP A 573 -7.10 -30.39 -21.39
C ASP A 573 -7.79 -30.75 -22.72
N ALA A 574 -7.95 -32.04 -23.00
CA ALA A 574 -8.54 -32.50 -24.26
C ALA A 574 -9.97 -31.98 -24.49
N LYS A 575 -10.78 -31.86 -23.42
CA LYS A 575 -12.18 -31.44 -23.52
C LYS A 575 -12.26 -29.93 -23.75
N ASP A 576 -11.53 -29.16 -22.96
CA ASP A 576 -11.47 -27.71 -23.05
C ASP A 576 -10.81 -27.27 -24.37
N PHE A 577 -9.78 -27.96 -24.86
CA PHE A 577 -9.17 -27.67 -26.16
C PHE A 577 -10.14 -27.89 -27.31
N LYS A 578 -10.91 -28.99 -27.27
CA LYS A 578 -11.94 -29.27 -28.29
C LYS A 578 -13.01 -28.19 -28.31
N GLU A 579 -13.52 -27.78 -27.14
CA GLU A 579 -14.49 -26.68 -27.06
C GLU A 579 -13.89 -25.35 -27.52
N PHE A 580 -12.62 -25.07 -27.17
CA PHE A 580 -11.89 -23.89 -27.65
C PHE A 580 -11.78 -23.84 -29.17
N MET A 581 -11.41 -24.95 -29.83
CA MET A 581 -11.33 -25.01 -31.30
C MET A 581 -12.70 -24.92 -31.96
N ALA A 582 -13.75 -25.47 -31.34
CA ALA A 582 -15.13 -25.31 -31.83
C ALA A 582 -15.59 -23.84 -31.75
N ASN A 583 -15.25 -23.15 -30.66
CA ASN A 583 -15.52 -21.74 -30.45
C ASN A 583 -14.83 -20.85 -31.51
N VAL A 584 -13.59 -21.17 -31.89
CA VAL A 584 -12.87 -20.48 -32.96
C VAL A 584 -13.50 -20.76 -34.32
N ALA A 585 -13.87 -22.02 -34.61
CA ALA A 585 -14.50 -22.39 -35.87
C ALA A 585 -15.87 -21.70 -36.08
N GLU A 586 -16.62 -21.46 -35.00
CA GLU A 586 -17.90 -20.73 -35.03
C GLU A 586 -17.70 -19.22 -35.28
N TRP A 587 -16.53 -18.68 -34.96
CA TRP A 587 -16.20 -17.26 -35.16
C TRP A 587 -15.73 -16.93 -36.57
N LEU A 588 -15.16 -17.89 -37.29
CA LEU A 588 -14.63 -17.65 -38.63
C LEU A 588 -15.75 -17.39 -39.66
N PRO A 589 -15.55 -16.49 -40.63
CA PRO A 589 -16.56 -16.12 -41.63
C PRO A 589 -16.74 -17.16 -42.74
N PHE A 590 -16.16 -18.35 -42.59
CA PHE A 590 -16.14 -19.40 -43.59
C PHE A 590 -16.12 -20.79 -42.93
N ASP A 591 -16.54 -21.80 -43.68
CA ASP A 591 -16.56 -23.17 -43.20
C ASP A 591 -15.14 -23.76 -43.06
N THR A 592 -14.98 -24.59 -42.02
CA THR A 592 -13.71 -25.26 -41.69
C THR A 592 -13.99 -26.73 -41.33
N ASP A 593 -12.99 -27.59 -41.47
CA ASP A 593 -13.13 -28.99 -41.05
C ASP A 593 -13.17 -29.10 -39.52
N ARG A 594 -14.36 -29.39 -38.99
CA ARG A 594 -14.59 -29.58 -37.54
C ARG A 594 -13.99 -30.88 -37.00
N SER A 595 -13.45 -31.76 -37.85
CA SER A 595 -12.76 -32.99 -37.42
C SER A 595 -11.39 -32.75 -36.80
N ALA A 596 -10.82 -31.54 -36.96
CA ALA A 596 -9.45 -31.22 -36.60
C ALA A 596 -9.29 -30.56 -35.20
N GLN A 597 -10.02 -31.05 -34.18
CA GLN A 597 -10.10 -30.43 -32.84
C GLN A 597 -9.39 -31.22 -31.73
N GLN A 598 -8.33 -31.97 -32.06
CA GLN A 598 -7.57 -32.79 -31.11
C GLN A 598 -6.18 -32.18 -30.87
N ARG A 599 -5.64 -32.30 -29.65
CA ARG A 599 -4.31 -31.76 -29.32
C ARG A 599 -3.22 -32.50 -30.09
N ALA A 600 -3.40 -33.80 -30.32
CA ALA A 600 -2.49 -34.63 -31.09
C ALA A 600 -2.78 -34.67 -32.62
N ARG A 601 -3.49 -33.67 -33.15
CA ARG A 601 -3.81 -33.60 -34.60
C ARG A 601 -2.53 -33.45 -35.41
N LYS A 602 -2.33 -34.38 -36.34
CA LYS A 602 -1.19 -34.37 -37.27
C LYS A 602 -1.44 -33.47 -38.47
N TRP A 603 -0.46 -32.65 -38.77
CA TRP A 603 -0.35 -31.83 -39.97
C TRP A 603 0.81 -32.33 -40.86
N LEU A 604 0.70 -32.18 -42.18
CA LEU A 604 1.71 -32.66 -43.15
C LEU A 604 2.28 -31.49 -43.94
N THR A 605 3.59 -31.29 -43.97
CA THR A 605 4.22 -30.23 -44.77
C THR A 605 4.03 -30.45 -46.28
N ASN A 606 4.35 -29.46 -47.10
CA ASN A 606 4.24 -29.57 -48.55
C ASN A 606 5.45 -28.88 -49.21
N PRO A 607 6.49 -29.63 -49.60
CA PRO A 607 7.74 -29.06 -50.13
C PRO A 607 7.53 -28.14 -51.36
N THR A 608 6.50 -28.41 -52.16
CA THR A 608 6.15 -27.64 -53.37
C THR A 608 4.92 -26.75 -53.17
N GLY A 609 4.46 -26.62 -51.93
CA GLY A 609 3.28 -25.84 -51.59
C GLY A 609 3.55 -24.33 -51.64
N GLN A 610 2.53 -23.58 -52.05
CA GLN A 610 2.50 -22.13 -51.85
C GLN A 610 2.27 -21.80 -50.37
N THR A 611 2.97 -20.76 -49.91
CA THR A 611 2.89 -20.20 -48.57
C THR A 611 2.57 -18.71 -48.62
N PHE A 612 1.77 -18.23 -47.68
CA PHE A 612 1.44 -16.81 -47.55
C PHE A 612 1.57 -16.41 -46.08
N ILE A 613 2.10 -15.22 -45.82
CA ILE A 613 2.21 -14.67 -44.47
C ILE A 613 1.58 -13.29 -44.44
N ASN A 614 0.85 -13.00 -43.37
CA ASN A 614 0.34 -11.68 -43.07
C ASN A 614 0.79 -11.27 -41.67
N GLN A 615 1.09 -9.99 -41.51
CA GLN A 615 1.46 -9.40 -40.22
C GLN A 615 0.36 -8.45 -39.78
N GLY A 616 -0.16 -8.70 -38.59
CA GLY A 616 -1.23 -7.93 -37.95
C GLY A 616 -1.28 -8.24 -36.46
N GLN A 617 -2.44 -8.07 -35.83
CA GLN A 617 -2.60 -8.42 -34.42
C GLN A 617 -2.67 -9.95 -34.22
N MET A 618 -2.17 -10.45 -33.09
CA MET A 618 -2.39 -11.85 -32.70
C MET A 618 -3.86 -12.07 -32.39
N LEU A 619 -4.36 -13.30 -32.57
CA LEU A 619 -5.75 -13.62 -32.24
C LEU A 619 -5.95 -13.54 -30.72
N ASP A 620 -6.88 -12.69 -30.26
CA ASP A 620 -7.27 -12.67 -28.85
C ASP A 620 -7.87 -14.02 -28.48
N ALA A 621 -7.26 -14.73 -27.54
CA ALA A 621 -7.65 -16.09 -27.18
C ALA A 621 -8.80 -16.08 -26.16
N LEU A 622 -8.93 -15.00 -25.38
CA LEU A 622 -9.83 -14.94 -24.22
C LEU A 622 -11.30 -15.22 -24.54
N PRO A 623 -11.88 -14.72 -25.66
CA PRO A 623 -13.27 -14.99 -26.03
C PRO A 623 -13.57 -16.47 -26.32
N PHE A 624 -12.54 -17.28 -26.57
CA PHE A 624 -12.68 -18.67 -26.98
C PHE A 624 -12.43 -19.66 -25.85
N ILE A 625 -11.92 -19.21 -24.69
CA ILE A 625 -11.62 -20.09 -23.55
C ILE A 625 -12.93 -20.56 -22.89
N PRO A 626 -13.19 -21.88 -22.83
CA PRO A 626 -14.38 -22.44 -22.20
C PRO A 626 -14.58 -21.99 -20.75
N LYS A 627 -15.84 -21.94 -20.30
CA LYS A 627 -16.21 -21.66 -18.89
C LYS A 627 -15.68 -20.31 -18.35
N THR A 628 -15.54 -19.33 -19.24
CA THR A 628 -15.18 -17.95 -18.90
C THR A 628 -16.33 -17.01 -19.27
N SER A 629 -16.46 -15.89 -18.56
CA SER A 629 -17.50 -14.89 -18.84
C SER A 629 -17.39 -14.33 -20.27
N LYS A 630 -16.18 -14.17 -20.81
CA LYS A 630 -15.96 -13.74 -22.21
C LYS A 630 -16.51 -14.73 -23.24
N ASN A 631 -16.38 -16.02 -22.98
CA ASN A 631 -16.99 -17.06 -23.83
C ASN A 631 -18.52 -17.07 -23.69
N GLU A 632 -19.06 -16.86 -22.49
CA GLU A 632 -20.51 -16.73 -22.29
C GLU A 632 -21.09 -15.51 -23.01
N GLU A 633 -20.42 -14.36 -22.93
CA GLU A 633 -20.77 -13.14 -23.69
C GLU A 633 -20.77 -13.43 -25.21
N ARG A 634 -19.75 -14.13 -25.72
CA ARG A 634 -19.67 -14.52 -27.14
C ARG A 634 -20.86 -15.41 -27.53
N LYS A 635 -21.15 -16.44 -26.74
CA LYS A 635 -22.29 -17.36 -26.97
C LYS A 635 -23.63 -16.62 -26.94
N ALA A 636 -23.82 -15.68 -26.01
CA ALA A 636 -25.03 -14.87 -25.92
C ALA A 636 -25.23 -13.98 -27.16
N LYS A 637 -24.16 -13.33 -27.65
CA LYS A 637 -24.21 -12.54 -28.90
C LYS A 637 -24.57 -13.42 -30.11
N LEU A 638 -23.96 -14.60 -30.21
CA LEU A 638 -24.25 -15.54 -31.29
C LEU A 638 -25.70 -16.01 -31.26
N GLN A 639 -26.29 -16.19 -30.08
CA GLN A 639 -27.72 -16.52 -29.95
C GLN A 639 -28.64 -15.42 -30.50
N THR A 640 -28.25 -14.15 -30.42
CA THR A 640 -29.04 -13.04 -30.99
C THR A 640 -28.95 -12.96 -32.52
N GLN A 641 -28.00 -13.64 -33.14
CA GLN A 641 -27.72 -13.62 -34.58
C GLN A 641 -27.98 -14.99 -35.25
N GLN A 642 -28.81 -15.85 -34.63
CA GLN A 642 -29.04 -17.22 -35.09
C GLN A 642 -29.56 -17.35 -36.53
N GLN A 643 -30.21 -16.31 -37.06
CA GLN A 643 -30.74 -16.30 -38.43
C GLN A 643 -29.69 -15.93 -39.49
N MET A 644 -28.54 -15.42 -39.07
CA MET A 644 -27.46 -14.99 -39.97
C MET A 644 -26.44 -16.11 -40.16
N ASP A 645 -25.93 -16.27 -41.38
CA ASP A 645 -24.80 -17.16 -41.64
C ASP A 645 -23.47 -16.59 -41.11
N ASN A 646 -22.38 -17.37 -41.15
CA ASN A 646 -21.10 -16.95 -40.57
C ASN A 646 -20.51 -15.70 -41.25
N LEU A 647 -20.78 -15.50 -42.54
CA LEU A 647 -20.30 -14.36 -43.30
C LEU A 647 -21.12 -13.11 -42.96
N GLU A 648 -22.43 -13.25 -42.86
CA GLU A 648 -23.34 -12.20 -42.43
C GLU A 648 -23.05 -11.72 -41.00
N ARG A 649 -22.63 -12.61 -40.09
CA ARG A 649 -22.24 -12.27 -38.71
C ARG A 649 -20.90 -11.52 -38.60
N TRP A 650 -20.06 -11.62 -39.63
CA TRP A 650 -18.72 -11.03 -39.63
C TRP A 650 -18.75 -9.52 -39.89
N PHE A 651 -19.75 -9.05 -40.64
CA PHE A 651 -20.04 -7.63 -40.89
C PHE A 651 -21.08 -7.10 -39.89
#